data_AF-A0A0P7U343-F1
#
_entry.id   AF-A0A0P7U343-F1
#
_cell.length_a   1.000
_cell.length_b   1.000
_cell.length_c   1.000
_cell.angle_alpha   90.00
_cell.angle_beta   90.00
_cell.angle_gamma   90.00
#
_symmetry.space_group_name_H-M   'P 1'
#
loop_
_entity.id
_entity.type
_entity.pdbx_description
1 polymer ?
#
loop_
_entity_poly.entity_id
_entity_poly.type
_entity_poly.pdbx_seq_one_letter_code
_entity_poly.pdbx_strand_id
1 'polypeptide(L)'
;TYNKVWAEAQKELEDNLLPEELSAQVLRPEKDRVVFVQRLATLFVGYVQVFRQLEEAYDQVVHPQKRRLIREVLDGVMGRLIELKSEMVEKELSEYHYMDDVIQDLNLTPMDIEIPVPQYFLSERRKVLQERREMLSSILSIMGVEERPKVDVQPVTARVLNIEEAIKIIQVTERARQGRLRAKFMREIQQAEERQKRAKDVDRGPAALNQAAVWRGFQQRTKTRKERDEEMIFLGMVLDPDHSQPCSSILVAKANQAKRRGKQEEYEEDFQKSFISVTEKLREMEGPDMRESLKDQIRQWFIECYDAAGSFPDYPEEEDGGSALIFSDKNPEELLETASKVEVDANKKDAKKDTGKKDKGDERPKEQSGIALWFADVWQNRNESQNFSQRHEIELIKEDKRKEIESEIRVQVDELMRQELATWKLALEKGKGGKAKGAAKKKKGPKNGKKKKKEKDLTADRTTDSLFQELVEQALVKQPENVRLEDYLGDYSYLGTTLRQTDIEPMPSLSDLRQLITLYAILPLGSQKVHEKAPLVKAILLAGPNGVGKKMLVHAICQETGATLFDLSPVNLVGKYPGKSGLQMLLHMVFKLDPTRLKKDLPKMLKTMKGGDCVLIVGTTQYPFNADIKSFCKLYGKIILIPRPDYASR
;
A
#
# COMPACT_ATOMS: atom_id res chain seq x y z
N THR A 1 -14.19 21.87 -8.79
CA THR A 1 -14.95 20.74 -8.19
C THR A 1 -14.12 19.50 -8.34
N TYR A 2 -14.22 18.51 -7.45
CA TYR A 2 -13.38 17.30 -7.53
C TYR A 2 -13.60 16.47 -8.80
N ASN A 3 -14.79 16.56 -9.40
CA ASN A 3 -15.02 15.98 -10.74
C ASN A 3 -14.15 16.65 -11.83
N LYS A 4 -13.83 17.94 -11.70
CA LYS A 4 -12.89 18.62 -12.61
C LYS A 4 -11.46 18.16 -12.36
N VAL A 5 -11.06 18.03 -11.09
CA VAL A 5 -9.73 17.50 -10.73
C VAL A 5 -9.54 16.09 -11.28
N TRP A 6 -10.55 15.23 -11.16
CA TRP A 6 -10.55 13.91 -11.78
C TRP A 6 -10.45 13.98 -13.32
N ALA A 7 -11.26 14.82 -13.97
CA ALA A 7 -11.25 14.95 -15.42
C ALA A 7 -9.92 15.52 -15.95
N GLU A 8 -9.32 16.47 -15.25
CA GLU A 8 -8.00 17.03 -15.54
C GLU A 8 -6.92 15.95 -15.40
N ALA A 9 -6.93 15.18 -14.31
CA ALA A 9 -5.99 14.08 -14.09
C ALA A 9 -6.10 12.99 -15.16
N GLN A 10 -7.33 12.65 -15.56
CA GLN A 10 -7.56 11.67 -16.62
C GLN A 10 -7.11 12.19 -17.98
N LYS A 11 -7.38 13.46 -18.27
CA LYS A 11 -6.92 14.10 -19.50
C LYS A 11 -5.38 14.11 -19.58
N GLU A 12 -4.72 14.44 -18.47
CA GLU A 12 -3.25 14.41 -18.39
C GLU A 12 -2.69 13.00 -18.63
N LEU A 13 -3.36 11.99 -18.06
CA LEU A 13 -3.02 10.59 -18.27
C LEU A 13 -3.18 10.16 -19.75
N GLU A 14 -4.31 10.49 -20.37
CA GLU A 14 -4.70 10.06 -21.72
C GLU A 14 -4.00 10.84 -22.84
N ASP A 15 -3.84 12.17 -22.68
CA ASP A 15 -3.33 13.04 -23.73
C ASP A 15 -1.80 13.18 -23.70
N ASN A 16 -1.18 13.12 -22.51
CA ASN A 16 0.25 13.39 -22.34
C ASN A 16 1.06 12.14 -21.98
N LEU A 17 0.72 11.46 -20.87
CA LEU A 17 1.57 10.39 -20.34
C LEU A 17 1.46 9.08 -21.13
N LEU A 18 0.25 8.57 -21.35
CA LEU A 18 0.04 7.29 -22.04
C LEU A 18 0.51 7.31 -23.50
N PRO A 19 0.29 8.38 -24.30
CA PRO A 19 0.79 8.42 -25.68
C PRO A 19 2.31 8.44 -25.74
N GLU A 20 2.98 9.07 -24.78
CA GLU A 20 4.45 9.09 -24.72
C GLU A 20 5.03 7.68 -24.46
N GLU A 21 4.34 6.86 -23.67
CA GLU A 21 4.75 5.48 -23.35
C GLU A 21 4.29 4.43 -24.37
N LEU A 22 3.07 4.57 -24.90
CA LEU A 22 2.42 3.60 -25.81
C LEU A 22 2.58 3.95 -27.29
N SER A 23 3.32 5.01 -27.63
CA SER A 23 3.50 5.41 -29.03
C SER A 23 3.87 4.23 -29.94
N ALA A 24 3.06 4.02 -30.98
CA ALA A 24 3.17 2.89 -31.91
C ALA A 24 4.46 2.92 -32.76
N GLN A 25 5.22 4.02 -32.70
CA GLN A 25 6.54 4.12 -33.32
C GLN A 25 7.55 3.56 -32.32
N VAL A 26 8.19 2.45 -32.69
CA VAL A 26 9.35 1.93 -31.95
C VAL A 26 10.39 3.05 -31.88
N LEU A 27 10.41 3.76 -30.75
CA LEU A 27 11.44 4.75 -30.46
C LEU A 27 12.78 4.05 -30.63
N ARG A 28 13.68 4.64 -31.42
CA ARG A 28 15.04 4.11 -31.55
C ARG A 28 15.62 4.05 -30.13
N PRO A 29 16.30 2.96 -29.74
CA PRO A 29 16.89 2.88 -28.41
C PRO A 29 17.78 4.12 -28.21
N GLU A 30 17.39 4.96 -27.24
CA GLU A 30 18.12 6.16 -26.86
C GLU A 30 19.55 5.73 -26.51
N LYS A 31 20.54 6.27 -27.22
CA LYS A 31 21.95 5.90 -26.99
C LYS A 31 22.54 6.63 -25.78
N ASP A 32 21.97 7.78 -25.45
CA ASP A 32 22.43 8.63 -24.36
C ASP A 32 21.69 8.31 -23.07
N ARG A 33 22.42 7.73 -22.11
CA ARG A 33 21.89 7.34 -20.79
C ARG A 33 21.30 8.52 -20.02
N VAL A 34 21.88 9.71 -20.16
CA VAL A 34 21.44 10.92 -19.43
C VAL A 34 20.08 11.38 -19.93
N VAL A 35 19.90 11.48 -21.25
CA VAL A 35 18.62 11.86 -21.86
C VAL A 35 17.53 10.85 -21.52
N PHE A 36 17.87 9.55 -21.55
CA PHE A 36 16.94 8.49 -21.17
C PHE A 36 16.47 8.61 -19.72
N VAL A 37 17.40 8.84 -18.78
CA VAL A 37 17.04 8.98 -17.36
C VAL A 37 16.25 10.27 -17.11
N GLN A 38 16.60 11.37 -17.78
CA GLN A 38 15.85 12.62 -17.67
C GLN A 38 14.41 12.44 -18.14
N ARG A 39 14.19 11.72 -19.25
CA ARG A 39 12.85 11.37 -19.73
C ARG A 39 12.08 10.46 -18.74
N LEU A 40 12.74 9.49 -18.12
CA LEU A 40 12.11 8.69 -17.07
C LEU A 40 11.75 9.55 -15.84
N ALA A 41 12.60 10.51 -15.48
CA ALA A 41 12.35 11.42 -14.37
C ALA A 41 11.17 12.36 -14.66
N THR A 42 11.05 12.90 -15.88
CA THR A 42 9.90 13.71 -16.29
C THR A 42 8.59 12.92 -16.24
N LEU A 43 8.60 11.69 -16.78
CA LEU A 43 7.44 10.79 -16.69
C LEU A 43 7.08 10.49 -15.23
N PHE A 44 8.07 10.16 -14.41
CA PHE A 44 7.86 9.87 -12.98
C PHE A 44 7.21 11.07 -12.25
N VAL A 45 7.73 12.29 -12.46
CA VAL A 45 7.15 13.51 -11.85
C VAL A 45 5.72 13.73 -12.35
N GLY A 46 5.45 13.56 -13.64
CA GLY A 46 4.09 13.68 -14.20
C GLY A 46 3.12 12.68 -13.58
N TYR A 47 3.52 11.41 -13.44
CA TYR A 47 2.70 10.40 -12.77
C TYR A 47 2.49 10.70 -11.27
N VAL A 48 3.46 11.31 -10.58
CA VAL A 48 3.27 11.74 -9.17
C VAL A 48 2.22 12.85 -9.07
N GLN A 49 2.21 13.80 -9.99
CA GLN A 49 1.18 14.86 -10.02
C GLN A 49 -0.21 14.28 -10.25
N VAL A 50 -0.36 13.41 -11.25
CA VAL A 50 -1.62 12.71 -11.52
C VAL A 50 -2.03 11.91 -10.29
N PHE A 51 -1.11 11.16 -9.68
CA PHE A 51 -1.38 10.40 -8.46
C PHE A 51 -1.94 11.27 -7.32
N ARG A 52 -1.37 12.46 -7.09
CA ARG A 52 -1.87 13.40 -6.06
C ARG A 52 -3.27 13.92 -6.37
N GLN A 53 -3.53 14.29 -7.62
CA GLN A 53 -4.85 14.74 -8.06
C GLN A 53 -5.89 13.62 -7.93
N LEU A 54 -5.51 12.39 -8.26
CA LEU A 54 -6.36 11.20 -8.13
C LEU A 54 -6.66 10.85 -6.67
N GLU A 55 -5.67 10.98 -5.78
CA GLU A 55 -5.85 10.78 -4.33
C GLU A 55 -6.81 11.82 -3.76
N GLU A 56 -6.61 13.11 -4.10
CA GLU A 56 -7.51 14.19 -3.66
C GLU A 56 -8.94 13.97 -4.21
N ALA A 57 -9.06 13.57 -5.48
CA ALA A 57 -10.35 13.27 -6.08
C ALA A 57 -11.02 12.07 -5.39
N TYR A 58 -10.30 10.99 -5.12
CA TYR A 58 -10.82 9.82 -4.42
C TYR A 58 -11.30 10.16 -3.00
N ASP A 59 -10.51 10.93 -2.23
CA ASP A 59 -10.84 11.29 -0.85
C ASP A 59 -12.03 12.25 -0.77
N GLN A 60 -12.27 13.07 -1.78
CA GLN A 60 -13.28 14.14 -1.73
C GLN A 60 -14.56 13.89 -2.54
N VAL A 61 -14.54 12.98 -3.52
CA VAL A 61 -15.74 12.53 -4.23
C VAL A 61 -16.60 11.67 -3.30
N VAL A 62 -17.91 11.95 -3.26
CA VAL A 62 -18.86 11.23 -2.39
C VAL A 62 -19.59 10.12 -3.16
N HIS A 63 -19.59 10.18 -4.50
CA HIS A 63 -20.27 9.21 -5.33
C HIS A 63 -19.60 7.82 -5.28
N PRO A 64 -20.31 6.74 -4.87
CA PRO A 64 -19.71 5.44 -4.61
C PRO A 64 -19.18 4.74 -5.87
N GLN A 65 -19.95 4.73 -6.98
CA GLN A 65 -19.51 4.07 -8.23
C GLN A 65 -18.28 4.76 -8.84
N LYS A 66 -18.30 6.10 -8.99
CA LYS A 66 -17.15 6.87 -9.45
C LYS A 66 -15.90 6.63 -8.60
N ARG A 67 -16.04 6.64 -7.28
CA ARG A 67 -14.92 6.41 -6.36
C ARG A 67 -14.24 5.05 -6.59
N ARG A 68 -15.00 4.01 -6.95
CA ARG A 68 -14.44 2.70 -7.31
C ARG A 68 -13.58 2.77 -8.58
N LEU A 69 -13.98 3.54 -9.58
CA LEU A 69 -13.19 3.73 -10.81
C LEU A 69 -11.92 4.52 -10.55
N ILE A 70 -12.04 5.63 -9.81
CA ILE A 70 -10.89 6.44 -9.42
C ILE A 70 -9.88 5.58 -8.68
N ARG A 71 -10.35 4.67 -7.80
CA ARG A 71 -9.49 3.71 -7.11
C ARG A 71 -8.73 2.79 -8.07
N GLU A 72 -9.40 2.24 -9.08
CA GLU A 72 -8.74 1.33 -10.02
C GLU A 72 -7.69 2.03 -10.86
N VAL A 73 -7.96 3.26 -11.29
CA VAL A 73 -6.97 4.09 -12.00
C VAL A 73 -5.83 4.48 -11.07
N LEU A 74 -6.13 4.86 -9.82
CA LEU A 74 -5.12 5.16 -8.80
C LEU A 74 -4.19 3.95 -8.55
N ASP A 75 -4.75 2.74 -8.39
CA ASP A 75 -3.99 1.47 -8.28
C ASP A 75 -3.09 1.25 -9.52
N GLY A 76 -3.59 1.56 -10.72
CA GLY A 76 -2.82 1.49 -11.97
C GLY A 76 -1.64 2.47 -11.99
N VAL A 77 -1.88 3.74 -11.64
CA VAL A 77 -0.85 4.78 -11.55
C VAL A 77 0.19 4.45 -10.49
N MET A 78 -0.20 3.90 -9.33
CA MET A 78 0.73 3.42 -8.31
C MET A 78 1.66 2.32 -8.83
N GLY A 79 1.11 1.35 -9.55
CA GLY A 79 1.91 0.30 -10.18
C GLY A 79 2.95 0.89 -11.14
N ARG A 80 2.51 1.83 -12.00
CA ARG A 80 3.41 2.49 -12.96
C ARG A 80 4.51 3.32 -12.30
N LEU A 81 4.20 4.03 -11.20
CA LEU A 81 5.20 4.76 -10.42
C LEU A 81 6.31 3.86 -9.88
N ILE A 82 5.94 2.68 -9.37
CA ILE A 82 6.90 1.70 -8.85
C ILE A 82 7.73 1.09 -9.99
N GLU A 83 7.12 0.83 -11.14
CA GLU A 83 7.82 0.38 -12.35
C GLU A 83 8.84 1.41 -12.84
N LEU A 84 8.40 2.66 -13.05
CA LEU A 84 9.29 3.76 -13.46
C LEU A 84 10.44 3.93 -12.47
N LYS A 85 10.15 3.91 -11.16
CA LYS A 85 11.20 3.96 -10.15
C LYS A 85 12.16 2.78 -10.28
N SER A 86 11.68 1.58 -10.55
CA SER A 86 12.52 0.39 -10.72
C SER A 86 13.38 0.50 -11.98
N GLU A 87 12.81 0.96 -13.10
CA GLU A 87 13.53 1.24 -14.35
C GLU A 87 14.64 2.28 -14.12
N MET A 88 14.36 3.36 -13.38
CA MET A 88 15.36 4.37 -13.03
C MET A 88 16.51 3.78 -12.20
N VAL A 89 16.19 2.99 -11.16
CA VAL A 89 17.20 2.33 -10.31
C VAL A 89 18.06 1.37 -11.13
N GLU A 90 17.47 0.59 -12.03
CA GLU A 90 18.21 -0.34 -12.89
C GLU A 90 19.19 0.40 -13.82
N LYS A 91 18.81 1.60 -14.27
CA LYS A 91 19.66 2.41 -15.16
C LYS A 91 20.71 3.20 -14.41
N GLU A 92 20.42 3.82 -13.27
CA GLU A 92 21.38 4.63 -12.51
C GLU A 92 22.24 3.80 -11.55
N LEU A 93 21.79 2.60 -11.16
CA LEU A 93 22.37 1.77 -10.09
C LEU A 93 22.38 2.46 -8.71
N SER A 94 21.49 3.44 -8.52
CA SER A 94 21.27 4.14 -7.25
C SER A 94 19.81 4.01 -6.84
N GLU A 95 19.51 3.96 -5.54
CA GLU A 95 18.14 4.10 -5.05
C GLU A 95 17.71 5.58 -5.02
N TYR A 96 18.69 6.49 -4.83
CA TYR A 96 18.49 7.94 -4.73
C TYR A 96 18.65 8.59 -6.09
N HIS A 97 17.60 9.32 -6.49
CA HIS A 97 17.51 10.03 -7.76
C HIS A 97 17.11 11.47 -7.46
N TYR A 98 17.81 12.42 -8.05
CA TYR A 98 17.58 13.84 -7.84
C TYR A 98 16.90 14.40 -9.08
N MET A 99 15.78 15.09 -8.87
CA MET A 99 14.90 15.55 -9.94
C MET A 99 14.83 17.07 -10.00
N ASP A 100 15.67 17.80 -9.25
CA ASP A 100 15.63 19.26 -9.09
C ASP A 100 15.56 20.04 -10.40
N ASP A 101 16.31 19.64 -11.43
CA ASP A 101 16.23 20.24 -12.77
C ASP A 101 14.81 20.08 -13.38
N VAL A 102 14.22 18.89 -13.27
CA VAL A 102 12.88 18.58 -13.77
C VAL A 102 11.80 19.33 -12.99
N ILE A 103 11.96 19.45 -11.67
CA ILE A 103 11.07 20.24 -10.81
C ILE A 103 11.07 21.70 -11.28
N GLN A 104 12.27 22.24 -11.52
CA GLN A 104 12.46 23.61 -11.97
C GLN A 104 11.86 23.83 -13.37
N ASP A 105 12.13 22.94 -14.32
CA ASP A 105 11.60 23.01 -15.68
C ASP A 105 10.06 23.01 -15.71
N LEU A 106 9.44 22.21 -14.84
CA LEU A 106 7.98 22.11 -14.72
C LEU A 106 7.36 23.19 -13.80
N ASN A 107 8.15 24.11 -13.25
CA ASN A 107 7.73 25.14 -12.29
C ASN A 107 6.99 24.57 -11.07
N LEU A 108 7.49 23.46 -10.53
CA LEU A 108 6.91 22.78 -9.38
C LEU A 108 7.68 23.11 -8.09
N THR A 109 7.07 22.78 -6.95
CA THR A 109 7.75 22.81 -5.67
C THR A 109 8.08 21.38 -5.21
N PRO A 110 9.08 21.17 -4.34
CA PRO A 110 9.36 19.84 -3.80
C PRO A 110 8.17 19.22 -3.07
N MET A 111 7.32 20.06 -2.48
CA MET A 111 6.09 19.61 -1.83
C MET A 111 5.10 18.99 -2.81
N ASP A 112 5.20 19.28 -4.11
CA ASP A 112 4.33 18.72 -5.16
C ASP A 112 4.77 17.31 -5.63
N ILE A 113 5.99 16.89 -5.28
CA ILE A 113 6.55 15.58 -5.66
C ILE A 113 6.57 14.61 -4.48
N GLU A 114 6.19 15.07 -3.30
CA GLU A 114 5.90 14.19 -2.18
C GLU A 114 4.73 13.27 -2.52
N ILE A 115 4.91 11.96 -2.35
CA ILE A 115 3.90 10.96 -2.66
C ILE A 115 3.01 10.78 -1.42
N PRO A 116 1.75 11.26 -1.43
CA PRO A 116 0.86 11.08 -0.29
C PRO A 116 0.54 9.60 -0.08
N VAL A 117 0.33 9.21 1.18
CA VAL A 117 -0.18 7.87 1.49
C VAL A 117 -1.69 7.84 1.19
N PRO A 118 -2.17 6.95 0.31
CA PRO A 118 -3.60 6.86 0.02
C PRO A 118 -4.46 6.58 1.25
N GLN A 119 -5.43 7.46 1.51
CA GLN A 119 -6.32 7.34 2.68
C GLN A 119 -7.21 6.09 2.66
N TYR A 120 -7.42 5.47 1.49
CA TYR A 120 -8.22 4.26 1.36
C TYR A 120 -7.59 3.03 2.01
N PHE A 121 -6.26 3.00 2.19
CA PHE A 121 -5.56 1.92 2.87
C PHE A 121 -6.12 1.65 4.27
N LEU A 122 -6.46 2.73 4.99
CA LEU A 122 -6.99 2.66 6.34
C LEU A 122 -8.52 2.80 6.37
N SER A 123 -9.10 3.69 5.56
CA SER A 123 -10.55 3.98 5.64
C SER A 123 -11.43 2.80 5.26
N GLU A 124 -11.11 2.06 4.19
CA GLU A 124 -11.92 0.89 3.77
C GLU A 124 -11.84 -0.27 4.77
N ARG A 125 -10.69 -0.42 5.46
CA ARG A 125 -10.45 -1.48 6.45
C ARG A 125 -10.65 -1.01 7.89
N ARG A 126 -11.19 0.19 8.09
CA ARG A 126 -11.27 0.85 9.41
C ARG A 126 -11.97 0.00 10.46
N LYS A 127 -13.12 -0.59 10.12
CA LYS A 127 -13.89 -1.47 11.03
C LYS A 127 -13.05 -2.69 11.45
N VAL A 128 -12.46 -3.39 10.49
CA VAL A 128 -11.59 -4.57 10.74
C VAL A 128 -10.35 -4.21 11.54
N LEU A 129 -9.69 -3.08 11.24
CA LEU A 129 -8.50 -2.63 11.97
C LEU A 129 -8.84 -2.23 13.41
N GLN A 130 -10.01 -1.63 13.62
CA GLN A 130 -10.49 -1.28 14.95
C GLN A 130 -10.79 -2.54 15.78
N GLU A 131 -11.55 -3.49 15.24
CA GLU A 131 -11.83 -4.78 15.90
C GLU A 131 -10.54 -5.52 16.29
N ARG A 132 -9.55 -5.55 15.38
CA ARG A 132 -8.24 -6.15 15.66
C ARG A 132 -7.46 -5.41 16.75
N ARG A 133 -7.51 -4.08 16.77
CA ARG A 133 -6.85 -3.26 17.80
C ARG A 133 -7.52 -3.48 19.16
N GLU A 134 -8.85 -3.56 19.20
CA GLU A 134 -9.62 -3.87 20.41
C GLU A 134 -9.29 -5.28 20.92
N MET A 135 -9.28 -6.28 20.04
CA MET A 135 -8.84 -7.64 20.36
C MET A 135 -7.43 -7.64 20.97
N LEU A 136 -6.46 -7.02 20.30
CA LEU A 136 -5.09 -6.89 20.81
C LEU A 136 -5.04 -6.23 22.19
N SER A 137 -5.77 -5.13 22.37
CA SER A 137 -5.82 -4.41 23.64
C SER A 137 -6.42 -5.25 24.76
N SER A 138 -7.45 -6.05 24.47
CA SER A 138 -8.08 -6.96 25.43
C SER A 138 -7.16 -8.12 25.81
N ILE A 139 -6.39 -8.66 24.87
CA ILE A 139 -5.40 -9.71 25.16
C ILE A 139 -4.29 -9.16 26.04
N LEU A 140 -3.76 -7.98 25.71
CA LEU A 140 -2.72 -7.32 26.50
C LEU A 140 -3.21 -7.04 27.94
N SER A 141 -4.44 -6.55 28.10
CA SER A 141 -5.02 -6.29 29.43
C SER A 141 -5.22 -7.57 30.24
N ILE A 142 -5.70 -8.67 29.63
CA ILE A 142 -5.85 -9.98 30.28
C ILE A 142 -4.51 -10.53 30.77
N MET A 143 -3.45 -10.34 29.99
CA MET A 143 -2.12 -10.86 30.33
C MET A 143 -1.47 -10.17 31.54
N GLY A 144 -2.09 -9.13 32.12
CA GLY A 144 -1.43 -8.29 33.12
C GLY A 144 -0.20 -7.56 32.56
N VAL A 145 0.01 -7.66 31.23
CA VAL A 145 0.74 -6.70 30.44
C VAL A 145 -0.26 -5.58 30.16
N GLU A 146 -0.69 -4.92 31.24
CA GLU A 146 -0.56 -3.48 31.18
C GLU A 146 0.86 -3.30 30.61
N GLU A 147 1.00 -2.69 29.43
CA GLU A 147 2.04 -1.68 29.36
C GLU A 147 1.81 -0.91 30.63
N ARG A 148 2.57 -1.23 31.71
CA ARG A 148 2.44 -0.56 33.02
C ARG A 148 2.16 0.87 32.62
N PRO A 149 0.97 1.44 32.88
CA PRO A 149 0.57 2.68 32.22
C PRO A 149 1.68 3.63 32.55
N LYS A 150 2.61 3.87 31.61
CA LYS A 150 4.06 4.07 31.92
C LYS A 150 4.07 4.73 33.25
N VAL A 151 4.28 3.95 34.34
CA VAL A 151 4.06 4.51 35.69
C VAL A 151 4.70 5.86 35.60
N ASP A 152 4.02 6.92 36.04
CA ASP A 152 4.63 8.23 36.19
C ASP A 152 5.84 8.13 37.18
N VAL A 153 6.72 7.13 37.09
CA VAL A 153 8.07 7.36 36.59
C VAL A 153 7.95 8.38 35.45
N GLN A 154 7.79 9.65 35.88
CA GLN A 154 8.40 10.79 35.23
C GLN A 154 9.59 10.20 34.52
N PRO A 155 9.60 10.22 33.17
CA PRO A 155 10.63 9.51 32.48
C PRO A 155 11.92 9.98 33.15
N VAL A 156 12.77 9.03 33.57
CA VAL A 156 14.19 9.35 33.60
C VAL A 156 14.50 9.54 32.13
N THR A 157 14.07 10.70 31.70
CA THR A 157 14.35 11.37 30.49
C THR A 157 15.86 11.34 30.58
N ALA A 158 16.48 10.52 29.76
CA ALA A 158 17.43 11.14 28.87
C ALA A 158 16.63 12.30 28.26
N ARG A 159 16.62 13.46 28.95
CA ARG A 159 15.97 14.66 28.49
C ARG A 159 16.52 14.79 27.10
N VAL A 160 15.66 14.59 26.11
CA VAL A 160 15.95 15.06 24.77
C VAL A 160 16.12 16.53 25.00
N LEU A 161 17.38 16.91 25.16
CA LEU A 161 17.81 18.22 25.54
C LEU A 161 17.47 19.03 24.31
N ASN A 162 16.29 19.65 24.32
CA ASN A 162 15.86 20.59 23.28
C ASN A 162 17.06 21.46 22.95
N ILE A 163 17.31 21.81 21.69
CA ILE A 163 18.50 22.60 21.33
C ILE A 163 18.61 23.85 22.21
N GLU A 164 17.47 24.47 22.54
CA GLU A 164 17.39 25.55 23.52
C GLU A 164 17.72 25.16 24.97
N GLU A 165 17.29 23.98 25.42
CA GLU A 165 17.67 23.43 26.73
C GLU A 165 19.15 23.04 26.76
N ALA A 166 19.71 22.50 25.67
CA ALA A 166 21.12 22.16 25.52
C ALA A 166 21.98 23.42 25.56
N ILE A 167 21.60 24.44 24.79
CA ILE A 167 22.20 25.77 24.81
C ILE A 167 22.04 26.39 26.21
N LYS A 168 20.86 26.30 26.84
CA LYS A 168 20.68 26.78 28.22
C LYS A 168 21.57 26.04 29.20
N ILE A 169 21.70 24.71 29.12
CA ILE A 169 22.57 23.95 30.01
C ILE A 169 24.04 24.32 29.76
N ILE A 170 24.50 24.43 28.51
CA ILE A 170 25.85 24.88 28.19
C ILE A 170 26.10 26.31 28.69
N GLN A 171 25.16 27.22 28.48
CA GLN A 171 25.27 28.59 28.97
C GLN A 171 25.16 28.71 30.48
N VAL A 172 24.39 27.85 31.15
CA VAL A 172 24.25 27.79 32.61
C VAL A 172 25.48 27.18 33.22
N THR A 173 26.04 26.13 32.63
CA THR A 173 27.30 25.50 33.08
C THR A 173 28.49 26.42 32.84
N GLU A 174 28.54 27.16 31.73
CA GLU A 174 29.58 28.16 31.48
C GLU A 174 29.39 29.40 32.38
N ARG A 175 28.16 29.88 32.60
CA ARG A 175 27.89 30.91 33.63
C ARG A 175 28.21 30.43 35.02
N ALA A 176 28.01 29.15 35.34
CA ALA A 176 28.40 28.57 36.62
C ALA A 176 29.92 28.41 36.70
N ARG A 177 30.62 28.11 35.61
CA ARG A 177 32.09 28.06 35.55
C ARG A 177 32.67 29.45 35.74
N GLN A 178 32.19 30.45 34.99
CA GLN A 178 32.55 31.85 35.18
C GLN A 178 32.13 32.36 36.56
N GLY A 179 30.97 31.94 37.06
CA GLY A 179 30.49 32.25 38.40
C GLY A 179 31.39 31.65 39.48
N ARG A 180 31.87 30.42 39.31
CA ARG A 180 32.88 29.78 40.18
C ARG A 180 34.23 30.48 40.10
N LEU A 181 34.67 30.85 38.90
CA LEU A 181 35.92 31.57 38.68
C LEU A 181 35.86 32.97 39.31
N ARG A 182 34.78 33.71 39.06
CA ARG A 182 34.49 35.01 39.68
C ARG A 182 34.27 34.87 41.18
N ALA A 183 33.64 33.81 41.67
CA ALA A 183 33.48 33.57 43.11
C ALA A 183 34.82 33.21 43.76
N LYS A 184 35.72 32.51 43.06
CA LYS A 184 37.09 32.28 43.52
C LYS A 184 37.86 33.61 43.59
N PHE A 185 37.77 34.41 42.53
CA PHE A 185 38.38 35.75 42.46
C PHE A 185 37.78 36.70 43.50
N MET A 186 36.46 36.69 43.68
CA MET A 186 35.75 37.47 44.69
C MET A 186 35.98 36.95 46.09
N ARG A 187 36.25 35.65 46.30
CA ARG A 187 36.72 35.10 47.59
C ARG A 187 38.14 35.54 47.87
N GLU A 188 39.01 35.61 46.88
CA GLU A 188 40.37 36.15 47.03
C GLU A 188 40.31 37.66 47.37
N ILE A 189 39.43 38.40 46.68
CA ILE A 189 39.13 39.81 47.00
C ILE A 189 38.45 39.94 48.37
N GLN A 190 37.50 39.07 48.73
CA GLN A 190 36.88 39.07 50.07
C GLN A 190 37.86 38.69 51.15
N GLN A 191 38.81 37.77 50.90
CA GLN A 191 39.86 37.45 51.87
C GLN A 191 40.85 38.61 52.01
N ALA A 192 41.11 39.35 50.94
CA ALA A 192 41.89 40.58 50.98
C ALA A 192 41.13 41.73 51.68
N GLU A 193 39.83 41.87 51.41
CA GLU A 193 38.92 42.82 52.05
C GLU A 193 38.62 42.43 53.49
N GLU A 194 38.54 41.16 53.86
CA GLU A 194 38.37 40.68 55.24
C GLU A 194 39.66 40.87 56.02
N ARG A 195 40.83 40.75 55.39
CA ARG A 195 42.09 41.21 55.99
C ARG A 195 42.07 42.74 56.25
N GLN A 196 41.39 43.52 55.40
CA GLN A 196 41.18 44.97 55.60
C GLN A 196 40.01 45.31 56.55
N LYS A 197 38.94 44.52 56.58
CA LYS A 197 37.71 44.70 57.38
C LYS A 197 37.86 44.09 58.76
N ARG A 198 38.81 43.18 59.00
CA ARG A 198 39.27 42.84 60.37
C ARG A 198 39.88 44.04 61.11
N ALA A 199 40.07 45.19 60.44
CA ALA A 199 40.39 46.47 61.05
C ALA A 199 39.17 47.39 61.29
N LYS A 200 37.95 47.02 60.89
CA LYS A 200 36.71 47.77 61.15
C LYS A 200 35.54 46.81 61.34
N ASP A 201 35.12 46.72 62.59
CA ASP A 201 34.09 45.80 63.04
C ASP A 201 32.74 45.97 62.32
N VAL A 202 32.04 44.83 62.33
CA VAL A 202 30.80 44.48 61.63
C VAL A 202 29.62 45.30 62.13
N ASP A 203 28.68 45.63 61.22
CA ASP A 203 27.29 45.79 61.64
C ASP A 203 26.34 44.88 60.84
N ARG A 204 25.36 44.35 61.56
CA ARG A 204 24.41 43.32 61.13
C ARG A 204 23.20 43.94 60.46
N GLY A 205 22.88 43.47 59.25
CA GLY A 205 21.50 43.38 58.75
C GLY A 205 21.33 43.73 57.27
N PRO A 206 21.09 42.73 56.39
CA PRO A 206 20.11 42.93 55.33
C PRO A 206 19.41 41.64 54.86
N ALA A 207 18.91 40.79 55.76
CA ALA A 207 18.18 39.58 55.31
C ALA A 207 16.93 39.93 54.46
N ALA A 208 16.18 40.95 54.85
CA ALA A 208 15.00 41.43 54.12
C ALA A 208 15.35 42.15 52.79
N LEU A 209 16.43 42.94 52.78
CA LEU A 209 16.91 43.63 51.57
C LEU A 209 17.42 42.62 50.52
N ASN A 210 18.07 41.54 50.97
CA ASN A 210 18.52 40.47 50.09
C ASN A 210 17.35 39.71 49.46
N GLN A 211 16.29 39.42 50.23
CA GLN A 211 15.08 38.80 49.69
C GLN A 211 14.36 39.70 48.68
N ALA A 212 14.22 41.00 48.97
CA ALA A 212 13.65 41.97 48.04
C ALA A 212 14.51 42.17 46.78
N ALA A 213 15.84 42.09 46.89
CA ALA A 213 16.76 42.13 45.76
C ALA A 213 16.65 40.88 44.88
N VAL A 214 16.51 39.69 45.49
CA VAL A 214 16.31 38.43 44.76
C VAL A 214 14.97 38.44 44.01
N TRP A 215 13.89 38.91 44.65
CA TRP A 215 12.58 39.04 44.01
C TRP A 215 12.58 40.06 42.86
N ARG A 216 13.15 41.26 43.06
CA ARG A 216 13.31 42.25 42.00
C ARG A 216 14.17 41.73 40.85
N GLY A 217 15.23 40.98 41.15
CA GLY A 217 16.05 40.31 40.15
C GLY A 217 15.31 39.21 39.40
N PHE A 218 14.45 38.43 40.07
CA PHE A 218 13.61 37.42 39.42
C PHE A 218 12.58 38.06 38.49
N GLN A 219 11.88 39.10 38.95
CA GLN A 219 10.93 39.84 38.11
C GLN A 219 11.62 40.46 36.90
N GLN A 220 12.76 41.14 37.09
CA GLN A 220 13.50 41.75 35.99
C GLN A 220 13.99 40.69 34.99
N ARG A 221 14.54 39.56 35.46
CA ARG A 221 14.95 38.47 34.57
C ARG A 221 13.78 37.85 33.81
N THR A 222 12.61 37.74 34.45
CA THR A 222 11.40 37.24 33.80
C THR A 222 10.91 38.23 32.74
N LYS A 223 10.94 39.53 33.04
CA LYS A 223 10.59 40.60 32.11
C LYS A 223 11.55 40.67 30.93
N THR A 224 12.86 40.69 31.16
CA THR A 224 13.87 40.68 30.11
C THR A 224 13.83 39.41 29.27
N ARG A 225 13.44 38.27 29.85
CA ARG A 225 13.19 37.06 29.06
C ARG A 225 11.99 37.22 28.13
N LYS A 226 10.87 37.80 28.62
CA LYS A 226 9.72 38.11 27.76
C LYS A 226 10.06 39.11 26.67
N GLU A 227 10.70 40.23 27.02
CA GLU A 227 11.14 41.26 26.05
C GLU A 227 12.07 40.65 24.98
N ARG A 228 12.99 39.75 25.37
CA ARG A 228 13.82 39.01 24.42
C ARG A 228 12.99 38.10 23.53
N ASP A 229 12.07 37.32 24.10
CA ASP A 229 11.24 36.40 23.33
C ASP A 229 10.35 37.20 22.33
N GLU A 230 9.80 38.34 22.75
CA GLU A 230 9.06 39.32 21.90
C GLU A 230 9.95 39.94 20.82
N GLU A 231 11.20 40.31 21.13
CA GLU A 231 12.16 40.85 20.16
C GLU A 231 12.58 39.79 19.13
N MET A 232 12.79 38.54 19.56
CA MET A 232 13.09 37.41 18.66
C MET A 232 11.92 37.12 17.72
N ILE A 233 10.67 37.28 18.19
CA ILE A 233 9.47 37.19 17.36
C ILE A 233 9.41 38.37 16.38
N PHE A 234 9.60 39.59 16.87
CA PHE A 234 9.58 40.81 16.05
C PHE A 234 10.64 40.80 14.94
N LEU A 235 11.84 40.31 15.24
CA LEU A 235 12.93 40.14 14.29
C LEU A 235 12.74 38.95 13.34
N GLY A 236 11.67 38.16 13.51
CA GLY A 236 11.37 36.99 12.68
C GLY A 236 12.29 35.78 12.90
N MET A 237 13.04 35.75 14.01
CA MET A 237 13.94 34.64 14.35
C MET A 237 13.21 33.50 15.08
N VAL A 238 12.06 33.77 15.69
CA VAL A 238 11.17 32.79 16.32
C VAL A 238 9.76 33.06 15.83
N LEU A 239 9.02 32.01 15.43
CA LEU A 239 7.62 32.14 15.05
C LEU A 239 6.78 32.53 16.26
N ASP A 240 5.93 33.54 16.09
CA ASP A 240 4.95 33.94 17.10
C ASP A 240 4.06 32.74 17.48
N PRO A 241 3.86 32.45 18.77
CA PRO A 241 2.96 31.39 19.23
C PRO A 241 1.55 31.45 18.63
N ASP A 242 1.03 32.64 18.33
CA ASP A 242 -0.29 32.80 17.73
C ASP A 242 -0.31 32.40 16.24
N HIS A 243 0.85 32.45 15.57
CA HIS A 243 1.03 31.99 14.20
C HIS A 243 1.35 30.48 14.10
N SER A 244 1.54 29.80 15.24
CA SER A 244 1.67 28.33 15.28
C SER A 244 0.36 27.61 15.04
N GLN A 245 -0.78 28.31 15.15
CA GLN A 245 -2.08 27.73 14.88
C GLN A 245 -2.35 27.68 13.37
N PRO A 246 -2.85 26.55 12.83
CA PRO A 246 -3.26 26.48 11.44
C PRO A 246 -4.30 27.58 11.16
N CYS A 247 -4.16 28.28 10.03
CA CYS A 247 -5.09 29.32 9.62
C CYS A 247 -6.55 28.83 9.70
N SER A 248 -7.49 29.71 10.06
CA SER A 248 -8.90 29.36 10.22
C SER A 248 -9.49 28.70 8.96
N SER A 249 -9.03 29.10 7.77
CA SER A 249 -9.38 28.48 6.49
C SER A 249 -8.95 27.01 6.40
N ILE A 250 -7.75 26.67 6.90
CA ILE A 250 -7.23 25.29 6.93
C ILE A 250 -8.06 24.44 7.89
N LEU A 251 -8.43 24.98 9.06
CA LEU A 251 -9.28 24.27 10.01
C LEU A 251 -10.68 24.01 9.44
N VAL A 252 -11.29 25.00 8.78
CA VAL A 252 -12.58 24.85 8.11
C VAL A 252 -12.49 23.83 6.96
N ALA A 253 -11.41 23.87 6.16
CA ALA A 253 -11.17 22.90 5.10
C ALA A 253 -11.08 21.47 5.66
N LYS A 254 -10.27 21.24 6.71
CA LYS A 254 -10.16 19.94 7.39
C LYS A 254 -11.51 19.46 7.95
N ALA A 255 -12.29 20.37 8.55
CA ALA A 255 -13.63 20.04 9.06
C ALA A 255 -14.60 19.65 7.93
N ASN A 256 -14.54 20.33 6.78
CA ASN A 256 -15.35 20.01 5.60
C ASN A 256 -14.95 18.67 4.99
N GLN A 257 -13.65 18.35 4.93
CA GLN A 257 -13.15 17.04 4.49
C GLN A 257 -13.70 15.93 5.40
N ALA A 258 -13.63 16.10 6.73
CA ALA A 258 -14.18 15.14 7.68
C ALA A 258 -15.71 14.93 7.52
N LYS A 259 -16.47 16.02 7.28
CA LYS A 259 -17.91 15.92 6.99
C LYS A 259 -18.22 15.15 5.71
N ARG A 260 -17.40 15.32 4.65
CA ARG A 260 -17.58 14.56 3.41
C ARG A 260 -17.28 13.07 3.60
N ARG A 261 -16.27 12.74 4.40
CA ARG A 261 -15.97 11.34 4.77
C ARG A 261 -17.15 10.66 5.47
N GLY A 262 -17.82 11.36 6.40
CA GLY A 262 -19.07 10.84 6.99
C GLY A 262 -20.15 10.55 5.96
N LYS A 263 -20.37 11.46 5.00
CA LYS A 263 -21.34 11.25 3.91
C LYS A 263 -20.95 10.11 2.95
N GLN A 264 -19.66 9.86 2.75
CA GLN A 264 -19.18 8.74 1.94
C GLN A 264 -19.58 7.40 2.56
N GLU A 265 -19.41 7.26 3.87
CA GLU A 265 -19.83 6.05 4.60
C GLU A 265 -21.35 5.84 4.47
N GLU A 266 -22.14 6.90 4.67
CA GLU A 266 -23.61 6.85 4.49
C GLU A 266 -24.02 6.42 3.06
N TYR A 267 -23.42 7.03 2.03
CA TYR A 267 -23.77 6.73 0.64
C TYR A 267 -23.29 5.36 0.16
N GLU A 268 -22.18 4.85 0.69
CA GLU A 268 -21.72 3.49 0.43
C GLU A 268 -22.67 2.46 1.04
N GLU A 269 -23.15 2.70 2.28
CA GLU A 269 -24.16 1.84 2.91
C GLU A 269 -25.49 1.86 2.13
N ASP A 270 -25.93 3.02 1.69
CA ASP A 270 -27.12 3.16 0.84
C ASP A 270 -26.94 2.45 -0.52
N PHE A 271 -25.76 2.57 -1.12
CA PHE A 271 -25.42 1.87 -2.35
C PHE A 271 -25.46 0.35 -2.17
N GLN A 272 -24.88 -0.18 -1.09
CA GLN A 272 -24.89 -1.63 -0.82
C GLN A 272 -26.31 -2.16 -0.63
N LYS A 273 -27.16 -1.43 0.09
CA LYS A 273 -28.58 -1.80 0.26
C LYS A 273 -29.34 -1.78 -1.07
N SER A 274 -29.18 -0.71 -1.85
CA SER A 274 -29.79 -0.61 -3.17
C SER A 274 -29.27 -1.67 -4.12
N PHE A 275 -27.98 -2.01 -4.07
CA PHE A 275 -27.37 -3.02 -4.90
C PHE A 275 -28.02 -4.40 -4.70
N ILE A 276 -28.21 -4.79 -3.44
CA ILE A 276 -28.92 -6.04 -3.09
C ILE A 276 -30.38 -5.96 -3.57
N SER A 277 -31.10 -4.89 -3.22
CA SER A 277 -32.53 -4.75 -3.58
C SER A 277 -32.77 -4.74 -5.09
N VAL A 278 -31.90 -4.09 -5.86
CA VAL A 278 -32.00 -4.04 -7.33
C VAL A 278 -31.67 -5.40 -7.93
N THR A 279 -30.65 -6.10 -7.40
CA THR A 279 -30.28 -7.44 -7.86
C THR A 279 -31.42 -8.45 -7.63
N GLU A 280 -32.07 -8.41 -6.46
CA GLU A 280 -33.23 -9.26 -6.15
C GLU A 280 -34.39 -8.97 -7.10
N LYS A 281 -34.76 -7.69 -7.27
CA LYS A 281 -35.84 -7.28 -8.18
C LYS A 281 -35.58 -7.68 -9.63
N LEU A 282 -34.34 -7.56 -10.11
CA LEU A 282 -33.97 -7.98 -11.46
C LEU A 282 -34.09 -9.49 -11.62
N ARG A 283 -33.65 -10.27 -10.63
CA ARG A 283 -33.75 -11.73 -10.66
C ARG A 283 -35.21 -12.21 -10.63
N GLU A 284 -36.09 -11.51 -9.90
CA GLU A 284 -37.52 -11.84 -9.83
C GLU A 284 -38.30 -11.44 -11.08
N MET A 285 -38.06 -10.24 -11.61
CA MET A 285 -38.81 -9.69 -12.74
C MET A 285 -38.25 -10.12 -14.09
N GLU A 286 -36.96 -9.87 -14.34
CA GLU A 286 -36.32 -10.12 -15.65
C GLU A 286 -35.75 -11.54 -15.74
N GLY A 287 -35.54 -12.23 -14.61
CA GLY A 287 -34.97 -13.57 -14.58
C GLY A 287 -35.80 -14.64 -15.31
N PRO A 288 -37.12 -14.77 -15.06
CA PRO A 288 -37.97 -15.70 -15.79
C PRO A 288 -38.01 -15.40 -17.29
N ASP A 289 -38.15 -14.13 -17.66
CA ASP A 289 -38.19 -13.69 -19.06
C ASP A 289 -36.88 -13.99 -19.80
N MET A 290 -35.72 -13.70 -19.19
CA MET A 290 -34.41 -14.05 -19.74
C MET A 290 -34.24 -15.56 -19.90
N ARG A 291 -34.72 -16.35 -18.94
CA ARG A 291 -34.67 -17.81 -19.00
C ARG A 291 -35.51 -18.37 -20.14
N GLU A 292 -36.72 -17.87 -20.34
CA GLU A 292 -37.58 -18.29 -21.45
C GLU A 292 -37.01 -17.86 -22.80
N SER A 293 -36.55 -16.61 -22.92
CA SER A 293 -35.93 -16.11 -24.14
C SER A 293 -34.70 -16.93 -24.55
N LEU A 294 -33.80 -17.24 -23.61
CA LEU A 294 -32.63 -18.09 -23.87
C LEU A 294 -33.04 -19.52 -24.26
N LYS A 295 -34.04 -20.11 -23.59
CA LYS A 295 -34.55 -21.44 -23.97
C LYS A 295 -35.12 -21.46 -25.37
N ASP A 296 -35.92 -20.46 -25.73
CA ASP A 296 -36.56 -20.39 -27.05
C ASP A 296 -35.53 -20.17 -28.15
N GLN A 297 -34.52 -19.32 -27.92
CA GLN A 297 -33.41 -19.16 -28.84
C GLN A 297 -32.63 -20.46 -29.06
N ILE A 298 -32.33 -21.21 -27.99
CA ILE A 298 -31.63 -22.50 -28.09
C ILE A 298 -32.51 -23.56 -28.78
N ARG A 299 -33.81 -23.59 -28.48
CA ARG A 299 -34.78 -24.49 -29.15
C ARG A 299 -34.87 -24.20 -30.65
N GLN A 300 -34.95 -22.92 -31.01
CA GLN A 300 -34.98 -22.49 -32.39
C GLN A 300 -33.70 -22.92 -33.12
N TRP A 301 -32.54 -22.73 -32.51
CA TRP A 301 -31.26 -23.20 -33.06
C TRP A 301 -31.26 -24.73 -33.29
N PHE A 302 -31.79 -25.53 -32.36
CA PHE A 302 -31.90 -26.98 -32.56
C PHE A 302 -32.82 -27.36 -33.71
N ILE A 303 -33.94 -26.65 -33.89
CA ILE A 303 -34.89 -26.89 -34.98
C ILE A 303 -34.21 -26.57 -36.32
N GLU A 304 -33.57 -25.42 -36.43
CA GLU A 304 -32.83 -25.01 -37.63
C GLU A 304 -31.71 -25.99 -37.98
N CYS A 305 -30.98 -26.49 -36.98
CA CYS A 305 -29.97 -27.53 -37.19
C CYS A 305 -30.58 -28.88 -37.59
N TYR A 306 -31.74 -29.25 -37.05
CA TYR A 306 -32.43 -30.48 -37.41
C TYR A 306 -32.97 -30.42 -38.85
N ASP A 307 -33.54 -29.29 -39.25
CA ASP A 307 -34.06 -29.08 -40.61
C ASP A 307 -32.93 -29.10 -41.65
N ALA A 308 -31.72 -28.65 -41.29
CA ALA A 308 -30.54 -28.67 -42.16
C ALA A 308 -29.84 -30.04 -42.22
N ALA A 309 -29.65 -30.71 -41.08
CA ALA A 309 -28.81 -31.92 -40.98
C ALA A 309 -29.59 -33.24 -40.84
N GLY A 310 -30.89 -33.20 -40.55
CA GLY A 310 -31.75 -34.38 -40.33
C GLY A 310 -31.47 -35.14 -39.03
N SER A 311 -30.64 -34.60 -38.14
CA SER A 311 -30.29 -35.16 -36.82
C SER A 311 -29.97 -34.03 -35.84
N PHE A 312 -30.29 -34.22 -34.55
CA PHE A 312 -29.96 -33.24 -33.52
C PHE A 312 -28.45 -33.18 -33.24
N PRO A 313 -27.83 -31.98 -33.22
CA PRO A 313 -26.44 -31.79 -32.80
C PRO A 313 -26.19 -32.22 -31.34
N ASP A 314 -24.92 -32.47 -31.01
CA ASP A 314 -24.49 -32.62 -29.62
C ASP A 314 -24.31 -31.25 -28.96
N TYR A 315 -24.67 -31.15 -27.68
CA TYR A 315 -24.58 -29.90 -26.93
C TYR A 315 -23.14 -29.63 -26.49
N PRO A 316 -22.60 -28.41 -26.65
CA PRO A 316 -21.25 -28.08 -26.17
C PRO A 316 -21.10 -28.30 -24.65
N GLU A 317 -19.94 -28.83 -24.23
CA GLU A 317 -19.65 -29.06 -22.81
C GLU A 317 -19.37 -27.74 -22.06
N GLU A 318 -19.47 -27.76 -20.72
CA GLU A 318 -19.24 -26.59 -19.86
C GLU A 318 -17.81 -26.03 -19.96
N GLU A 319 -16.83 -26.87 -20.28
CA GLU A 319 -15.42 -26.46 -20.42
C GLU A 319 -15.15 -25.65 -21.70
N ASP A 320 -16.01 -25.78 -22.72
CA ASP A 320 -15.87 -25.09 -24.02
C ASP A 320 -16.73 -23.81 -24.11
N GLY A 321 -17.55 -23.51 -23.09
CA GLY A 321 -18.39 -22.31 -23.04
C GLY A 321 -19.87 -22.51 -23.36
N GLY A 322 -20.35 -23.77 -23.46
CA GLY A 322 -21.78 -24.09 -23.51
C GLY A 322 -22.54 -23.37 -24.65
N SER A 323 -23.68 -22.77 -24.34
CA SER A 323 -24.48 -21.99 -25.31
C SER A 323 -23.81 -20.70 -25.80
N ALA A 324 -22.74 -20.20 -25.16
CA ALA A 324 -22.06 -19.01 -25.65
C ALA A 324 -21.43 -19.21 -27.05
N LEU A 325 -21.05 -20.46 -27.38
CA LEU A 325 -20.58 -20.85 -28.72
C LEU A 325 -21.71 -20.88 -29.77
N ILE A 326 -22.95 -21.11 -29.33
CA ILE A 326 -24.14 -21.14 -30.19
C ILE A 326 -24.49 -19.72 -30.64
N PHE A 327 -24.25 -18.73 -29.77
CA PHE A 327 -24.54 -17.32 -30.02
C PHE A 327 -23.38 -16.50 -30.60
N SER A 328 -22.17 -17.07 -30.67
CA SER A 328 -21.03 -16.42 -31.34
C SER A 328 -21.10 -16.68 -32.85
N ASP A 329 -21.94 -15.92 -33.57
CA ASP A 329 -22.04 -15.80 -35.04
C ASP A 329 -21.17 -16.75 -35.89
N LYS A 330 -21.50 -18.06 -35.88
CA LYS A 330 -20.93 -19.04 -36.82
C LYS A 330 -22.05 -19.84 -37.43
N ASN A 331 -22.03 -19.90 -38.76
CA ASN A 331 -23.02 -20.57 -39.59
C ASN A 331 -23.17 -22.04 -39.13
N PRO A 332 -24.39 -22.59 -39.02
CA PRO A 332 -24.64 -23.92 -38.44
C PRO A 332 -23.88 -25.06 -39.15
N GLU A 333 -23.52 -24.89 -40.42
CA GLU A 333 -22.74 -25.86 -41.21
C GLU A 333 -21.25 -25.99 -40.77
N GLU A 334 -20.61 -24.92 -40.29
CA GLU A 334 -19.20 -24.97 -39.86
C GLU A 334 -19.03 -25.63 -38.47
N LEU A 335 -20.07 -25.58 -37.62
CA LEU A 335 -20.07 -26.22 -36.30
C LEU A 335 -20.25 -27.75 -36.41
N LEU A 336 -21.03 -28.23 -37.39
CA LEU A 336 -21.13 -29.65 -37.72
C LEU A 336 -19.81 -30.23 -38.27
N GLU A 337 -19.05 -29.43 -39.03
CA GLU A 337 -17.70 -29.81 -39.49
C GLU A 337 -16.65 -29.86 -38.38
N THR A 338 -16.76 -29.01 -37.36
CA THR A 338 -15.81 -29.01 -36.24
C THR A 338 -16.10 -30.14 -35.25
N ALA A 339 -17.37 -30.47 -35.00
CA ALA A 339 -17.77 -31.62 -34.19
C ALA A 339 -17.33 -32.96 -34.82
N SER A 340 -17.40 -33.08 -36.15
CA SER A 340 -16.94 -34.29 -36.87
C SER A 340 -15.41 -34.40 -36.99
N LYS A 341 -14.66 -33.30 -36.82
CA LYS A 341 -13.18 -33.32 -36.80
C LYS A 341 -12.59 -33.73 -35.45
N VAL A 342 -13.34 -33.68 -34.34
CA VAL A 342 -12.87 -34.09 -33.00
C VAL A 342 -12.72 -35.63 -32.87
N GLU A 343 -13.39 -36.43 -33.70
CA GLU A 343 -13.21 -37.89 -33.69
C GLU A 343 -11.95 -38.39 -34.43
N VAL A 344 -11.29 -37.55 -35.24
CA VAL A 344 -10.15 -37.98 -36.08
C VAL A 344 -8.78 -37.67 -35.47
N ASP A 345 -8.68 -36.74 -34.51
CA ASP A 345 -7.40 -36.29 -33.95
C ASP A 345 -6.93 -37.03 -32.68
N ALA A 346 -7.59 -38.12 -32.29
CA ALA A 346 -7.16 -38.96 -31.17
C ALA A 346 -6.01 -39.93 -31.50
N ASN A 347 -5.52 -39.96 -32.75
CA ASN A 347 -4.58 -40.99 -33.19
C ASN A 347 -3.41 -40.47 -34.05
N LYS A 348 -2.57 -39.60 -33.47
CA LYS A 348 -1.16 -39.41 -33.87
C LYS A 348 -0.40 -38.56 -32.83
N LYS A 349 0.15 -39.21 -31.80
CA LYS A 349 1.26 -38.67 -31.01
C LYS A 349 2.36 -39.73 -30.96
N ASP A 350 3.36 -39.57 -31.82
CA ASP A 350 4.74 -39.97 -31.53
C ASP A 350 5.71 -39.28 -32.51
N ALA A 351 6.77 -38.68 -31.93
CA ALA A 351 7.96 -38.03 -32.53
C ALA A 351 7.72 -36.74 -33.36
N LYS A 352 8.41 -35.62 -33.16
CA LYS A 352 9.87 -35.45 -32.96
C LYS A 352 10.18 -34.04 -32.43
N LYS A 353 11.12 -33.98 -31.48
CA LYS A 353 11.88 -32.82 -31.02
C LYS A 353 12.79 -32.31 -32.16
N ASP A 354 12.87 -30.99 -32.42
CA ASP A 354 13.99 -30.13 -31.97
C ASP A 354 13.93 -28.68 -32.51
N THR A 355 14.52 -27.77 -31.72
CA THR A 355 15.08 -26.43 -32.02
C THR A 355 14.21 -25.24 -32.47
N GLY A 356 14.26 -24.15 -31.69
CA GLY A 356 13.89 -22.80 -32.15
C GLY A 356 13.45 -21.83 -31.04
N LYS A 357 14.30 -21.56 -30.05
CA LYS A 357 14.05 -20.58 -28.98
C LYS A 357 14.13 -19.16 -29.56
N LYS A 358 13.00 -18.44 -29.63
CA LYS A 358 12.94 -16.99 -29.89
C LYS A 358 12.12 -16.36 -28.76
N ASP A 359 12.76 -15.45 -28.05
CA ASP A 359 12.24 -14.73 -26.90
C ASP A 359 10.90 -14.04 -27.23
N LYS A 360 9.87 -14.35 -26.43
CA LYS A 360 8.68 -13.50 -26.30
C LYS A 360 9.06 -12.37 -25.37
N GLY A 361 9.13 -11.15 -25.93
CA GLY A 361 9.08 -9.94 -25.14
C GLY A 361 7.75 -9.88 -24.38
N ASP A 362 7.83 -9.44 -23.13
CA ASP A 362 6.70 -9.12 -22.26
C ASP A 362 5.72 -8.20 -22.99
N GLU A 363 4.54 -8.70 -23.33
CA GLU A 363 3.38 -7.85 -23.60
C GLU A 363 2.89 -7.31 -22.25
N ARG A 364 3.16 -6.02 -22.00
CA ARG A 364 2.56 -5.26 -20.90
C ARG A 364 1.02 -5.30 -21.00
N PRO A 365 0.29 -5.27 -19.87
CA PRO A 365 -1.13 -5.61 -19.85
C PRO A 365 -2.01 -4.51 -20.46
N LYS A 366 -2.74 -4.85 -21.53
CA LYS A 366 -3.80 -4.05 -22.19
C LYS A 366 -5.03 -3.75 -21.30
N GLU A 367 -5.01 -4.08 -20.01
CA GLU A 367 -6.11 -3.83 -19.07
C GLU A 367 -6.22 -2.35 -18.68
N GLN A 368 -5.10 -1.62 -18.55
CA GLN A 368 -5.12 -0.22 -18.11
C GLN A 368 -5.78 0.72 -19.14
N SER A 369 -5.61 0.44 -20.44
CA SER A 369 -6.28 1.19 -21.52
C SER A 369 -7.80 0.99 -21.55
N GLY A 370 -8.31 -0.14 -21.06
CA GLY A 370 -9.75 -0.43 -21.06
C GLY A 370 -10.55 0.40 -20.03
N ILE A 371 -9.93 0.76 -18.90
CA ILE A 371 -10.60 1.46 -17.79
C ILE A 371 -10.76 2.96 -18.12
N ALA A 372 -9.74 3.55 -18.75
CA ALA A 372 -9.77 4.91 -19.30
C ALA A 372 -10.89 5.06 -20.36
N LEU A 373 -10.97 4.11 -21.29
CA LEU A 373 -12.03 4.01 -22.29
C LEU A 373 -13.43 3.87 -21.66
N TRP A 374 -13.57 3.04 -20.61
CA TRP A 374 -14.85 2.84 -19.94
C TRP A 374 -15.38 4.11 -19.25
N PHE A 375 -14.51 4.93 -18.64
CA PHE A 375 -14.95 6.21 -18.07
C PHE A 375 -15.36 7.21 -19.15
N ALA A 376 -14.61 7.29 -20.26
CA ALA A 376 -14.97 8.15 -21.38
C ALA A 376 -16.33 7.77 -22.00
N ASP A 377 -16.59 6.46 -22.18
CA ASP A 377 -17.85 5.97 -22.74
C ASP A 377 -19.03 6.15 -21.78
N VAL A 378 -18.83 5.91 -20.48
CA VAL A 378 -19.93 5.87 -19.51
C VAL A 378 -20.18 7.23 -18.85
N TRP A 379 -19.15 8.01 -18.52
CA TRP A 379 -19.29 9.18 -17.63
C TRP A 379 -19.00 10.53 -18.32
N GLN A 380 -18.12 10.62 -19.32
CA GLN A 380 -17.85 11.92 -19.98
C GLN A 380 -19.07 12.48 -20.72
N ASN A 381 -19.94 11.61 -21.24
CA ASN A 381 -21.12 12.01 -22.02
C ASN A 381 -22.42 12.10 -21.19
N ARG A 382 -22.39 11.78 -19.89
CA ARG A 382 -23.60 11.78 -19.04
C ARG A 382 -23.87 13.14 -18.43
N ASN A 383 -25.14 13.54 -18.48
CA ASN A 383 -25.59 14.83 -17.95
C ASN A 383 -25.85 14.74 -16.44
N GLU A 384 -24.86 15.13 -15.63
CA GLU A 384 -24.94 15.13 -14.16
C GLU A 384 -25.73 16.29 -13.56
N SER A 385 -26.39 17.11 -14.38
CA SER A 385 -27.10 18.32 -13.93
C SER A 385 -28.19 18.07 -12.88
N GLN A 386 -28.67 16.83 -12.73
CA GLN A 386 -29.69 16.47 -11.73
C GLN A 386 -29.12 15.75 -10.48
N ASN A 387 -27.86 15.30 -10.51
CA ASN A 387 -27.24 14.54 -9.42
C ASN A 387 -26.26 15.40 -8.57
N PHE A 388 -26.72 16.57 -8.12
CA PHE A 388 -25.93 17.45 -7.26
C PHE A 388 -25.52 16.80 -5.93
N SER A 389 -26.34 15.89 -5.43
CA SER A 389 -26.11 15.17 -4.18
C SER A 389 -25.11 14.03 -4.31
N GLN A 390 -24.68 13.67 -5.53
CA GLN A 390 -23.72 12.59 -5.82
C GLN A 390 -24.17 11.21 -5.27
N ARG A 391 -25.46 10.89 -5.36
CA ARG A 391 -25.97 9.56 -4.98
C ARG A 391 -25.70 8.54 -6.08
N HIS A 392 -25.75 7.26 -5.72
CA HIS A 392 -25.54 6.16 -6.67
C HIS A 392 -26.62 6.12 -7.76
N GLU A 393 -26.22 5.67 -8.94
CA GLU A 393 -27.13 5.50 -10.08
C GLU A 393 -27.60 4.06 -10.20
N ILE A 394 -28.93 3.89 -10.15
CA ILE A 394 -29.58 2.57 -10.16
C ILE A 394 -29.46 1.90 -11.54
N GLU A 395 -29.46 2.67 -12.63
CA GLU A 395 -29.42 2.12 -13.99
C GLU A 395 -28.10 1.39 -14.29
N LEU A 396 -26.97 1.96 -13.86
CA LEU A 396 -25.66 1.29 -13.97
C LEU A 396 -25.63 -0.03 -13.19
N ILE A 397 -26.21 -0.04 -11.98
CA ILE A 397 -26.31 -1.28 -11.19
C ILE A 397 -27.10 -2.32 -11.98
N LYS A 398 -28.18 -1.92 -12.65
CA LYS A 398 -29.00 -2.83 -13.44
C LYS A 398 -28.25 -3.38 -14.65
N GLU A 399 -27.55 -2.52 -15.40
CA GLU A 399 -26.79 -2.93 -16.58
C GLU A 399 -25.68 -3.93 -16.25
N ASP A 400 -24.91 -3.66 -15.19
CA ASP A 400 -23.85 -4.57 -14.74
C ASP A 400 -24.44 -5.90 -14.27
N LYS A 401 -25.53 -5.85 -13.49
CA LYS A 401 -26.17 -7.07 -12.95
C LYS A 401 -26.93 -7.88 -13.97
N ARG A 402 -27.50 -7.26 -15.01
CA ARG A 402 -28.13 -8.01 -16.10
C ARG A 402 -27.16 -8.98 -16.74
N LYS A 403 -25.93 -8.56 -17.01
CA LYS A 403 -24.88 -9.43 -17.59
C LYS A 403 -24.53 -10.60 -16.67
N GLU A 404 -24.40 -10.35 -15.37
CA GLU A 404 -24.07 -11.38 -14.38
C GLU A 404 -25.22 -12.37 -14.20
N ILE A 405 -26.45 -11.87 -14.02
CA ILE A 405 -27.67 -12.69 -13.91
C ILE A 405 -27.90 -13.49 -15.19
N GLU A 406 -27.71 -12.89 -16.37
CA GLU A 406 -27.83 -13.59 -17.65
C GLU A 406 -26.82 -14.74 -17.73
N SER A 407 -25.57 -14.54 -17.30
CA SER A 407 -24.55 -15.60 -17.26
C SER A 407 -24.90 -16.73 -16.29
N GLU A 408 -25.44 -16.41 -15.11
CA GLU A 408 -25.93 -17.40 -14.14
C GLU A 408 -27.14 -18.18 -14.67
N ILE A 409 -28.12 -17.49 -15.27
CA ILE A 409 -29.31 -18.11 -15.87
C ILE A 409 -28.90 -18.98 -17.05
N ARG A 410 -27.93 -18.54 -17.85
CA ARG A 410 -27.43 -19.29 -19.00
C ARG A 410 -26.90 -20.67 -18.59
N VAL A 411 -26.10 -20.75 -17.53
CA VAL A 411 -25.63 -22.05 -17.01
C VAL A 411 -26.80 -22.95 -16.59
N GLN A 412 -27.83 -22.39 -15.96
CA GLN A 412 -29.03 -23.15 -15.58
C GLN A 412 -29.84 -23.60 -16.80
N VAL A 413 -29.96 -22.74 -17.83
CA VAL A 413 -30.66 -23.04 -19.07
C VAL A 413 -29.92 -24.13 -19.84
N ASP A 414 -28.61 -24.04 -19.96
CA ASP A 414 -27.77 -25.01 -20.66
C ASP A 414 -27.97 -26.43 -20.12
N GLU A 415 -27.99 -26.58 -18.79
CA GLU A 415 -28.23 -27.87 -18.14
C GLU A 415 -29.66 -28.40 -18.39
N LEU A 416 -30.66 -27.51 -18.37
CA LEU A 416 -32.04 -27.89 -18.71
C LEU A 416 -32.16 -28.30 -20.20
N MET A 417 -31.49 -27.59 -21.11
CA MET A 417 -31.51 -27.89 -22.54
C MET A 417 -30.80 -29.20 -22.86
N ARG A 418 -29.73 -29.58 -22.13
CA ARG A 418 -29.12 -30.92 -22.23
C ARG A 418 -30.11 -32.02 -21.88
N GLN A 419 -30.94 -31.81 -20.85
CA GLN A 419 -31.97 -32.76 -20.43
C GLN A 419 -33.12 -32.84 -21.45
N GLU A 420 -33.56 -31.70 -22.00
CA GLU A 420 -34.55 -31.66 -23.08
C GLU A 420 -34.04 -32.40 -24.34
N LEU A 421 -32.79 -32.15 -24.75
CA LEU A 421 -32.15 -32.87 -25.86
C LEU A 421 -32.08 -34.37 -25.65
N ALA A 422 -31.69 -34.82 -24.45
CA ALA A 422 -31.66 -36.24 -24.12
C ALA A 422 -33.06 -36.87 -24.26
N THR A 423 -34.09 -36.12 -23.86
CA THR A 423 -35.49 -36.53 -23.99
C THR A 423 -35.94 -36.59 -25.45
N TRP A 424 -35.57 -35.60 -26.27
CA TRP A 424 -35.88 -35.57 -27.70
C TRP A 424 -35.18 -36.71 -28.47
N LYS A 425 -33.91 -36.98 -28.18
CA LYS A 425 -33.17 -38.13 -28.75
C LYS A 425 -33.85 -39.47 -28.39
N LEU A 426 -34.28 -39.63 -27.14
CA LEU A 426 -34.97 -40.85 -26.66
C LEU A 426 -36.36 -41.00 -27.30
N ALA A 427 -37.08 -39.89 -27.54
CA ALA A 427 -38.36 -39.91 -28.24
C ALA A 427 -38.21 -40.27 -29.73
N LEU A 428 -37.17 -39.78 -30.40
CA LEU A 428 -36.85 -40.10 -31.79
C LEU A 428 -36.49 -41.59 -31.96
N GLU A 429 -35.74 -42.16 -31.00
CA GLU A 429 -35.42 -43.60 -30.98
C GLU A 429 -36.65 -44.49 -30.75
N LYS A 430 -37.67 -44.02 -30.03
CA LYS A 430 -38.94 -44.76 -29.88
C LYS A 430 -39.81 -44.74 -31.15
N GLY A 431 -39.62 -43.76 -32.05
CA GLY A 431 -40.31 -43.65 -33.34
C GLY A 431 -39.69 -44.48 -34.47
N LYS A 432 -38.39 -44.80 -34.39
CA LYS A 432 -37.72 -45.74 -35.30
C LYS A 432 -37.71 -47.13 -34.67
N GLY A 433 -38.64 -47.98 -35.07
CA GLY A 433 -38.70 -49.38 -34.64
C GLY A 433 -37.35 -50.10 -34.86
N GLY A 434 -36.61 -50.31 -33.77
CA GLY A 434 -35.30 -50.96 -33.80
C GLY A 434 -34.84 -51.35 -32.40
N LYS A 435 -34.65 -52.65 -32.19
CA LYS A 435 -34.28 -53.29 -30.92
C LYS A 435 -33.13 -52.60 -30.18
N ALA A 436 -33.34 -52.35 -28.89
CA ALA A 436 -32.28 -52.06 -27.93
C ALA A 436 -31.26 -53.21 -27.88
N LYS A 437 -29.99 -52.93 -28.22
CA LYS A 437 -28.85 -53.71 -27.75
C LYS A 437 -28.17 -52.89 -26.66
N GLY A 438 -28.27 -53.38 -25.43
CA GLY A 438 -27.52 -52.87 -24.30
C GLY A 438 -26.01 -52.98 -24.54
N ALA A 439 -25.31 -51.85 -24.39
CA ALA A 439 -23.87 -51.82 -24.22
C ALA A 439 -23.59 -51.09 -22.90
N ALA A 440 -23.16 -51.86 -21.91
CA ALA A 440 -22.76 -51.39 -20.60
C ALA A 440 -21.60 -50.39 -20.70
N LYS A 441 -21.86 -49.11 -20.41
CA LYS A 441 -20.81 -48.12 -20.16
C LYS A 441 -20.25 -48.36 -18.76
N LYS A 442 -19.05 -48.94 -18.70
CA LYS A 442 -18.23 -49.07 -17.48
C LYS A 442 -18.17 -47.72 -16.76
N LYS A 443 -18.60 -47.70 -15.49
CA LYS A 443 -18.18 -46.67 -14.52
C LYS A 443 -16.65 -46.66 -14.47
N LYS A 444 -16.02 -45.61 -15.01
CA LYS A 444 -14.67 -45.24 -14.59
C LYS A 444 -14.79 -44.78 -13.14
N GLY A 445 -14.27 -45.59 -12.22
CA GLY A 445 -14.09 -45.17 -10.83
C GLY A 445 -13.20 -43.92 -10.75
N PRO A 446 -13.32 -43.12 -9.69
CA PRO A 446 -12.55 -41.90 -9.55
C PRO A 446 -11.07 -42.27 -9.50
N LYS A 447 -10.31 -41.82 -10.50
CA LYS A 447 -8.84 -41.88 -10.46
C LYS A 447 -8.43 -40.98 -9.30
N ASN A 448 -7.98 -41.63 -8.22
CA ASN A 448 -7.43 -40.99 -7.04
C ASN A 448 -6.22 -40.16 -7.49
N GLY A 449 -6.46 -38.86 -7.69
CA GLY A 449 -5.42 -37.87 -7.98
C GLY A 449 -4.45 -37.89 -6.82
N LYS A 450 -3.23 -38.33 -7.12
CA LYS A 450 -2.07 -38.34 -6.24
C LYS A 450 -1.99 -36.98 -5.54
N LYS A 451 -2.48 -36.89 -4.30
CA LYS A 451 -2.35 -35.70 -3.44
C LYS A 451 -0.86 -35.36 -3.45
N LYS A 452 -0.49 -34.31 -4.18
CA LYS A 452 0.75 -33.58 -3.90
C LYS A 452 0.70 -33.34 -2.40
N LYS A 453 1.69 -33.89 -1.69
CA LYS A 453 1.88 -33.72 -0.26
C LYS A 453 2.10 -32.22 -0.03
N LYS A 454 1.01 -31.44 0.05
CA LYS A 454 1.02 -30.15 0.71
C LYS A 454 1.55 -30.44 2.11
N GLU A 455 2.51 -29.64 2.55
CA GLU A 455 3.04 -29.74 3.91
C GLU A 455 1.84 -29.84 4.87
N LYS A 456 1.91 -30.82 5.76
CA LYS A 456 0.83 -31.08 6.72
C LYS A 456 0.84 -29.88 7.66
N ASP A 457 -0.09 -28.95 7.47
CA ASP A 457 -0.26 -27.79 8.35
C ASP A 457 -0.46 -28.33 9.77
N LEU A 458 0.53 -28.06 10.63
CA LEU A 458 0.56 -28.54 12.03
C LEU A 458 -0.44 -27.80 12.92
N THR A 459 -1.14 -26.80 12.38
CA THR A 459 -2.11 -25.92 13.06
C THR A 459 -3.54 -26.07 12.54
N ALA A 460 -3.81 -27.01 11.63
CA ALA A 460 -5.12 -27.16 10.98
C ALA A 460 -6.29 -27.42 11.95
N ASP A 461 -6.02 -27.87 13.18
CA ASP A 461 -7.01 -28.16 14.20
C ASP A 461 -7.25 -26.98 15.19
N ARG A 462 -6.61 -25.81 14.98
CA ARG A 462 -6.69 -24.63 15.88
C ARG A 462 -7.30 -23.40 15.19
N THR A 463 -8.04 -22.58 15.95
CA THR A 463 -8.59 -21.30 15.45
C THR A 463 -7.49 -20.25 15.32
N THR A 464 -7.60 -19.38 14.31
CA THR A 464 -6.65 -18.28 14.04
C THR A 464 -6.45 -17.37 15.24
N ASP A 465 -7.51 -17.16 16.01
CA ASP A 465 -7.52 -16.23 17.15
C ASP A 465 -6.76 -16.80 18.34
N SER A 466 -6.82 -18.12 18.55
CA SER A 466 -6.01 -18.81 19.57
C SER A 466 -4.52 -18.77 19.23
N LEU A 467 -4.17 -18.91 17.94
CA LEU A 467 -2.78 -18.79 17.48
C LEU A 467 -2.28 -17.35 17.64
N PHE A 468 -3.12 -16.37 17.30
CA PHE A 468 -2.78 -14.96 17.46
C PHE A 468 -2.56 -14.59 18.93
N GLN A 469 -3.41 -15.09 19.82
CA GLN A 469 -3.23 -14.94 21.27
C GLN A 469 -1.90 -15.54 21.75
N GLU A 470 -1.54 -16.76 21.32
CA GLU A 470 -0.26 -17.39 21.66
C GLU A 470 0.95 -16.55 21.18
N LEU A 471 0.83 -15.91 20.01
CA LEU A 471 1.90 -15.05 19.47
C LEU A 471 2.03 -13.71 20.19
N VAL A 472 0.92 -13.14 20.64
CA VAL A 472 0.91 -11.96 21.51
C VAL A 472 1.47 -12.32 22.89
N GLU A 473 1.09 -13.48 23.43
CA GLU A 473 1.60 -14.00 24.70
C GLU A 473 3.12 -14.16 24.69
N GLN A 474 3.65 -14.62 23.57
CA GLN A 474 5.09 -14.79 23.35
C GLN A 474 5.76 -13.48 22.91
N ALA A 475 5.08 -12.32 22.96
CA ALA A 475 5.57 -11.00 22.59
C ALA A 475 6.20 -10.93 21.18
N LEU A 476 5.72 -11.76 20.26
CA LEU A 476 6.14 -11.78 18.86
C LEU A 476 5.30 -10.82 18.03
N VAL A 477 4.01 -10.72 18.32
CA VAL A 477 3.16 -9.65 17.81
C VAL A 477 3.24 -8.47 18.77
N LYS A 478 3.60 -7.30 18.25
CA LYS A 478 3.65 -6.06 19.02
C LYS A 478 2.65 -5.05 18.48
N GLN A 479 2.07 -4.26 19.36
CA GLN A 479 1.31 -3.09 18.95
C GLN A 479 2.29 -2.05 18.38
N PRO A 480 2.09 -1.57 17.13
CA PRO A 480 2.91 -0.52 16.58
C PRO A 480 2.67 0.80 17.33
N GLU A 481 3.72 1.60 17.49
CA GLU A 481 3.61 2.96 18.03
C GLU A 481 2.78 3.83 17.09
N ASN A 482 2.03 4.79 17.64
CA ASN A 482 1.22 5.72 16.86
C ASN A 482 2.11 6.84 16.30
N VAL A 483 2.82 6.54 15.22
CA VAL A 483 3.69 7.48 14.49
C VAL A 483 3.29 7.47 13.03
N ARG A 484 3.18 8.66 12.42
CA ARG A 484 2.89 8.81 10.98
C ARG A 484 4.17 9.02 10.20
N LEU A 485 4.13 8.77 8.89
CA LEU A 485 5.29 9.06 8.04
C LEU A 485 5.59 10.57 7.97
N GLU A 486 4.55 11.40 8.06
CA GLU A 486 4.63 12.86 8.12
C GLU A 486 5.45 13.36 9.34
N ASP A 487 5.46 12.61 10.43
CA ASP A 487 6.22 12.96 11.65
C ASP A 487 7.74 12.75 11.47
N TYR A 488 8.17 12.06 10.40
CA TYR A 488 9.58 11.89 10.05
C TYR A 488 10.11 13.13 9.32
N LEU A 489 10.58 14.12 10.08
CA LEU A 489 11.02 15.41 9.55
C LEU A 489 12.24 15.27 8.62
N GLY A 490 12.17 15.95 7.48
CA GLY A 490 13.24 15.95 6.48
C GLY A 490 12.96 16.90 5.32
N ASP A 491 13.95 17.74 4.99
CA ASP A 491 13.87 18.66 3.85
C ASP A 491 14.37 18.00 2.54
N TYR A 492 14.02 18.61 1.41
CA TYR A 492 14.39 18.19 0.05
C TYR A 492 15.78 18.67 -0.35
N SER A 493 16.48 17.88 -1.19
CA SER A 493 17.78 18.27 -1.75
C SER A 493 17.61 19.12 -3.01
N TYR A 494 17.75 20.44 -2.87
CA TYR A 494 17.59 21.42 -3.95
C TYR A 494 18.76 21.53 -4.95
N LEU A 495 19.91 20.91 -4.66
CA LEU A 495 21.14 21.01 -5.47
C LEU A 495 21.67 19.64 -5.91
N GLY A 496 20.81 18.63 -5.95
CA GLY A 496 21.20 17.25 -6.20
C GLY A 496 21.79 17.04 -7.60
N THR A 497 21.10 17.49 -8.64
CA THR A 497 21.57 17.42 -10.04
C THR A 497 22.81 18.27 -10.24
N THR A 498 22.83 19.49 -9.70
CA THR A 498 23.95 20.42 -9.83
C THR A 498 25.24 19.83 -9.22
N LEU A 499 25.14 19.18 -8.07
CA LEU A 499 26.29 18.51 -7.45
C LEU A 499 26.79 17.35 -8.30
N ARG A 500 25.88 16.53 -8.86
CA ARG A 500 26.25 15.44 -9.77
C ARG A 500 26.93 15.95 -11.05
N GLN A 501 26.51 17.10 -11.58
CA GLN A 501 27.18 17.72 -12.74
C GLN A 501 28.64 18.14 -12.42
N THR A 502 28.95 18.37 -11.15
CA THR A 502 30.32 18.66 -10.67
C THR A 502 31.09 17.42 -10.20
N ASP A 503 30.64 16.21 -10.54
CA ASP A 503 31.20 14.92 -10.13
C ASP A 503 31.22 14.69 -8.60
N ILE A 504 30.34 15.39 -7.86
CA ILE A 504 30.15 15.19 -6.42
C ILE A 504 28.84 14.43 -6.23
N GLU A 505 28.91 13.21 -5.69
CA GLU A 505 27.70 12.47 -5.33
C GLU A 505 27.08 13.09 -4.07
N PRO A 506 25.89 13.70 -4.16
CA PRO A 506 25.23 14.30 -3.01
C PRO A 506 24.84 13.23 -1.98
N MET A 507 24.83 13.63 -0.71
CA MET A 507 24.26 12.78 0.33
C MET A 507 22.73 12.74 0.17
N PRO A 508 22.08 11.57 0.38
CA PRO A 508 20.63 11.48 0.29
C PRO A 508 19.96 12.36 1.34
N SER A 509 18.81 12.95 1.00
CA SER A 509 18.03 13.74 1.95
C SER A 509 17.07 12.84 2.75
N LEU A 510 16.55 13.38 3.85
CA LEU A 510 15.54 12.67 4.63
C LEU A 510 14.17 12.64 3.92
N SER A 511 13.87 13.59 3.03
CA SER A 511 12.67 13.51 2.18
C SER A 511 12.74 12.36 1.19
N ASP A 512 13.92 12.09 0.61
CA ASP A 512 14.10 10.97 -0.31
C ASP A 512 13.82 9.64 0.41
N LEU A 513 14.19 9.53 1.68
CA LEU A 513 13.87 8.35 2.49
C LEU A 513 12.36 8.16 2.66
N ARG A 514 11.61 9.23 2.92
CA ARG A 514 10.14 9.16 2.99
C ARG A 514 9.57 8.64 1.68
N GLN A 515 10.03 9.19 0.55
CA GLN A 515 9.59 8.76 -0.78
C GLN A 515 9.92 7.28 -1.04
N LEU A 516 11.14 6.83 -0.74
CA LEU A 516 11.55 5.43 -0.93
C LEU A 516 10.74 4.46 -0.05
N ILE A 517 10.44 4.86 1.19
CA ILE A 517 9.62 4.04 2.10
C ILE A 517 8.18 3.98 1.60
N THR A 518 7.63 5.09 1.12
CA THR A 518 6.31 5.09 0.49
C THR A 518 6.27 4.13 -0.69
N LEU A 519 7.21 4.25 -1.64
CA LEU A 519 7.25 3.46 -2.87
C LEU A 519 7.52 1.96 -2.64
N TYR A 520 8.46 1.60 -1.75
CA TYR A 520 8.88 0.20 -1.58
C TYR A 520 8.14 -0.54 -0.48
N ALA A 521 7.63 0.16 0.53
CA ALA A 521 6.94 -0.47 1.66
C ALA A 521 5.45 -0.17 1.67
N ILE A 522 5.06 1.11 1.68
CA ILE A 522 3.67 1.49 1.98
C ILE A 522 2.73 1.19 0.81
N LEU A 523 3.04 1.63 -0.41
CA LEU A 523 2.16 1.41 -1.57
C LEU A 523 1.96 -0.10 -1.88
N PRO A 524 3.02 -0.94 -1.90
CA PRO A 524 2.85 -2.37 -2.16
C PRO A 524 2.11 -3.09 -1.02
N LEU A 525 2.25 -2.67 0.24
CA LEU A 525 1.51 -3.29 1.35
C LEU A 525 0.06 -2.81 1.44
N GLY A 526 -0.22 -1.60 0.98
CA GLY A 526 -1.55 -0.98 1.05
C GLY A 526 -2.53 -1.53 0.01
N SER A 527 -2.07 -1.84 -1.20
CA SER A 527 -2.92 -2.37 -2.29
C SER A 527 -2.45 -3.74 -2.77
N GLN A 528 -3.33 -4.74 -2.68
CA GLN A 528 -3.05 -6.09 -3.16
C GLN A 528 -2.83 -6.13 -4.68
N LYS A 529 -3.61 -5.37 -5.45
CA LYS A 529 -3.46 -5.27 -6.91
C LYS A 529 -2.05 -4.79 -7.28
N VAL A 530 -1.55 -3.77 -6.57
CA VAL A 530 -0.19 -3.24 -6.76
C VAL A 530 0.85 -4.27 -6.33
N HIS A 531 0.65 -4.96 -5.20
CA HIS A 531 1.58 -5.99 -4.73
C HIS A 531 1.75 -7.16 -5.71
N GLU A 532 0.67 -7.53 -6.41
CA GLU A 532 0.68 -8.63 -7.38
C GLU A 532 1.24 -8.23 -8.74
N LYS A 533 0.93 -7.01 -9.22
CA LYS A 533 1.28 -6.54 -10.57
C LYS A 533 2.63 -5.80 -10.64
N ALA A 534 3.00 -5.06 -9.61
CA ALA A 534 4.23 -4.26 -9.60
C ALA A 534 5.48 -5.09 -9.22
N PRO A 535 6.69 -4.57 -9.49
CA PRO A 535 7.94 -5.19 -9.03
C PRO A 535 7.94 -5.51 -7.53
N LEU A 536 7.93 -6.80 -7.20
CA LEU A 536 7.70 -7.28 -5.83
C LEU A 536 8.92 -7.09 -4.92
N VAL A 537 8.83 -6.14 -4.00
CA VAL A 537 9.82 -5.95 -2.92
C VAL A 537 9.44 -6.80 -1.71
N LYS A 538 10.14 -7.92 -1.51
CA LYS A 538 9.89 -8.85 -0.40
C LYS A 538 10.62 -8.48 0.90
N ALA A 539 11.75 -7.79 0.77
CA ALA A 539 12.63 -7.49 1.89
C ALA A 539 13.39 -6.17 1.69
N ILE A 540 13.31 -5.30 2.70
CA ILE A 540 13.98 -4.01 2.76
C ILE A 540 14.93 -4.00 3.95
N LEU A 541 16.11 -3.42 3.79
CA LEU A 541 17.04 -3.15 4.87
C LEU A 541 17.20 -1.65 5.09
N LEU A 542 16.97 -1.20 6.32
CA LEU A 542 17.29 0.14 6.79
C LEU A 542 18.66 0.13 7.49
N ALA A 543 19.67 0.68 6.84
CA ALA A 543 21.04 0.76 7.35
C ALA A 543 21.39 2.22 7.67
N GLY A 544 22.01 2.48 8.83
CA GLY A 544 22.42 3.84 9.19
C GLY A 544 22.90 3.95 10.63
N PRO A 545 23.35 5.13 11.09
CA PRO A 545 23.85 5.31 12.45
C PRO A 545 22.73 5.13 13.50
N ASN A 546 23.11 5.23 14.78
CA ASN A 546 22.16 5.21 15.88
C ASN A 546 21.41 6.52 16.02
N GLY A 547 20.13 6.44 16.39
CA GLY A 547 19.30 7.61 16.64
C GLY A 547 18.67 8.26 15.41
N VAL A 548 18.85 7.72 14.20
CA VAL A 548 18.27 8.28 12.96
C VAL A 548 16.83 7.82 12.68
N GLY A 549 16.08 7.37 13.69
CA GLY A 549 14.67 7.00 13.50
C GLY A 549 14.39 5.69 12.74
N LYS A 550 15.36 4.79 12.55
CA LYS A 550 15.15 3.48 11.86
C LYS A 550 13.95 2.68 12.37
N LYS A 551 13.77 2.62 13.69
CA LYS A 551 12.62 1.93 14.31
C LYS A 551 11.32 2.72 14.14
N MET A 552 11.40 4.04 14.22
CA MET A 552 10.27 4.94 14.01
C MET A 552 9.67 4.75 12.62
N LEU A 553 10.52 4.62 11.60
CA LEU A 553 10.09 4.31 10.23
C LEU A 553 9.37 2.96 10.11
N VAL A 554 9.82 1.92 10.83
CA VAL A 554 9.11 0.63 10.85
C VAL A 554 7.72 0.77 11.46
N HIS A 555 7.59 1.52 12.56
CA HIS A 555 6.29 1.80 13.18
C HIS A 555 5.39 2.64 12.27
N ALA A 556 5.94 3.64 11.57
CA ALA A 556 5.21 4.44 10.59
C ALA A 556 4.67 3.58 9.44
N ILE A 557 5.46 2.67 8.88
CA ILE A 557 4.99 1.75 7.83
C ILE A 557 3.80 0.91 8.33
N CYS A 558 3.87 0.37 9.55
CA CYS A 558 2.78 -0.40 10.13
C CYS A 558 1.51 0.44 10.35
N GLN A 559 1.67 1.70 10.80
CA GLN A 559 0.55 2.59 11.06
C GLN A 559 -0.13 3.06 9.77
N GLU A 560 0.63 3.44 8.74
CA GLU A 560 0.11 3.90 7.44
C GLU A 560 -0.60 2.78 6.66
N THR A 561 -0.11 1.54 6.78
CA THR A 561 -0.66 0.38 6.05
C THR A 561 -1.69 -0.40 6.85
N GLY A 562 -1.78 -0.18 8.16
CA GLY A 562 -2.57 -1.02 9.08
C GLY A 562 -2.01 -2.43 9.26
N ALA A 563 -0.73 -2.65 8.98
CA ALA A 563 -0.09 -3.96 9.06
C ALA A 563 0.21 -4.36 10.51
N THR A 564 0.21 -5.67 10.78
CA THR A 564 0.61 -6.24 12.06
C THR A 564 2.13 -6.33 12.17
N LEU A 565 2.70 -5.86 13.28
CA LEU A 565 4.15 -5.88 13.50
C LEU A 565 4.58 -7.18 14.18
N PHE A 566 5.39 -7.97 13.48
CA PHE A 566 6.05 -9.16 14.03
C PHE A 566 7.51 -8.84 14.39
N ASP A 567 7.85 -8.91 15.68
CA ASP A 567 9.22 -8.71 16.16
C ASP A 567 10.00 -10.03 16.21
N LEU A 568 10.71 -10.29 15.12
CA LEU A 568 11.62 -11.44 14.96
C LEU A 568 13.06 -11.14 15.40
N SER A 569 13.27 -10.17 16.30
CA SER A 569 14.60 -9.88 16.83
C SER A 569 15.23 -11.13 17.44
N PRO A 570 16.53 -11.43 17.20
CA PRO A 570 17.18 -12.60 17.77
C PRO A 570 17.08 -12.68 19.30
N VAL A 571 17.11 -11.53 19.98
CA VAL A 571 16.94 -11.43 21.44
C VAL A 571 15.54 -11.90 21.88
N ASN A 572 14.51 -11.65 21.06
CA ASN A 572 13.13 -12.04 21.34
C ASN A 572 12.89 -13.53 21.06
N LEU A 573 13.61 -14.11 20.11
CA LEU A 573 13.47 -15.51 19.69
C LEU A 573 14.22 -16.51 20.59
N VAL A 574 15.26 -16.07 21.31
CA VAL A 574 16.07 -16.96 22.15
C VAL A 574 15.25 -17.50 23.34
N GLY A 575 15.08 -18.82 23.41
CA GLY A 575 14.42 -19.53 24.52
C GLY A 575 12.91 -19.71 24.38
N LYS A 576 12.26 -19.06 23.41
CA LYS A 576 10.84 -19.27 23.09
C LYS A 576 10.71 -20.45 22.13
N TYR A 577 9.78 -21.37 22.41
CA TYR A 577 9.54 -22.60 21.65
C TYR A 577 10.78 -23.52 21.49
N PRO A 578 11.27 -24.20 22.54
CA PRO A 578 12.44 -25.08 22.43
C PRO A 578 12.17 -26.33 21.55
N GLY A 579 13.08 -26.62 20.63
CA GLY A 579 13.09 -27.85 19.82
C GLY A 579 12.63 -27.70 18.36
N LYS A 580 12.96 -28.69 17.51
CA LYS A 580 12.71 -28.63 16.05
C LYS A 580 11.23 -28.49 15.67
N SER A 581 10.31 -29.07 16.45
CA SER A 581 8.85 -29.07 16.20
C SER A 581 8.15 -27.82 16.73
N GLY A 582 8.49 -27.35 17.94
CA GLY A 582 7.97 -26.10 18.52
C GLY A 582 8.39 -24.88 17.70
N LEU A 583 9.63 -24.88 17.23
CA LEU A 583 10.08 -23.94 16.21
C LEU A 583 9.31 -24.16 14.92
N GLN A 584 9.24 -25.36 14.33
CA GLN A 584 8.42 -25.55 13.11
C GLN A 584 6.97 -25.02 13.22
N MET A 585 6.37 -25.03 14.41
CA MET A 585 5.05 -24.48 14.72
C MET A 585 5.06 -22.95 14.83
N LEU A 586 5.97 -22.34 15.60
CA LEU A 586 6.22 -20.88 15.59
C LEU A 586 6.46 -20.36 14.18
N LEU A 587 7.11 -21.19 13.40
CA LEU A 587 7.62 -20.95 12.07
C LEU A 587 6.70 -21.49 10.98
N HIS A 588 5.49 -21.88 11.36
CA HIS A 588 4.32 -22.09 10.53
C HIS A 588 3.26 -21.04 10.87
N MET A 589 3.24 -20.59 12.14
CA MET A 589 2.46 -19.46 12.66
C MET A 589 3.01 -18.08 12.26
N VAL A 590 4.33 -17.93 12.12
CA VAL A 590 5.02 -16.67 11.73
C VAL A 590 5.96 -16.89 10.54
N PHE A 591 6.12 -18.15 10.09
CA PHE A 591 7.04 -18.62 9.05
C PHE A 591 8.56 -18.48 9.42
N LYS A 592 9.25 -19.61 9.68
CA LYS A 592 10.74 -19.82 9.69
C LYS A 592 11.78 -19.02 10.56
N LEU A 593 12.37 -19.48 11.69
CA LEU A 593 13.81 -19.60 12.09
C LEU A 593 14.27 -19.66 13.59
N ASP A 594 15.44 -20.33 13.73
CA ASP A 594 16.41 -20.45 14.84
C ASP A 594 17.60 -19.45 14.65
N PRO A 595 18.18 -18.84 15.72
CA PRO A 595 19.19 -17.77 15.58
C PRO A 595 20.50 -18.15 14.85
N THR A 596 20.95 -19.42 14.93
CA THR A 596 22.15 -19.90 14.23
C THR A 596 21.86 -20.44 12.82
N ARG A 597 20.57 -20.61 12.46
CA ARG A 597 20.11 -21.11 11.17
C ARG A 597 19.42 -20.04 10.31
N LEU A 598 19.16 -18.85 10.85
CA LEU A 598 18.54 -17.68 10.16
C LEU A 598 19.14 -17.45 8.77
N LYS A 599 20.47 -17.52 8.66
CA LYS A 599 21.20 -17.31 7.39
C LYS A 599 20.76 -18.26 6.26
N LYS A 600 20.32 -19.49 6.55
CA LYS A 600 20.00 -20.51 5.54
C LYS A 600 18.50 -20.63 5.21
N ASP A 601 17.60 -20.37 6.15
CA ASP A 601 16.16 -20.57 5.88
C ASP A 601 15.41 -19.28 5.51
N LEU A 602 15.89 -18.07 5.88
CA LEU A 602 15.28 -16.80 5.44
C LEU A 602 15.27 -16.68 3.90
N PRO A 603 16.38 -16.97 3.19
CA PRO A 603 16.38 -16.99 1.74
C PRO A 603 15.45 -18.04 1.12
N LYS A 604 15.12 -19.13 1.84
CA LYS A 604 14.15 -20.13 1.37
C LYS A 604 12.72 -19.62 1.55
N MET A 605 12.43 -18.95 2.66
CA MET A 605 11.13 -18.34 2.93
C MET A 605 10.78 -17.26 1.91
N LEU A 606 11.73 -16.38 1.60
CA LEU A 606 11.55 -15.35 0.57
C LEU A 606 11.21 -15.93 -0.81
N LYS A 607 11.63 -17.18 -1.10
CA LYS A 607 11.26 -17.88 -2.34
C LYS A 607 9.84 -18.46 -2.31
N THR A 608 9.34 -18.82 -1.13
CA THR A 608 7.96 -19.32 -0.96
C THR A 608 6.92 -18.20 -0.94
N MET A 609 7.28 -16.98 -0.51
CA MET A 609 6.35 -15.85 -0.53
C MET A 609 5.98 -15.46 -1.96
N LYS A 610 4.68 -15.39 -2.24
CA LYS A 610 4.12 -14.93 -3.52
C LYS A 610 3.54 -13.52 -3.37
N GLY A 611 3.29 -12.86 -4.49
CA GLY A 611 2.67 -11.52 -4.51
C GLY A 611 1.27 -11.46 -3.90
N GLY A 612 0.60 -12.60 -3.66
CA GLY A 612 -0.69 -12.63 -2.96
C GLY A 612 -0.59 -12.66 -1.43
N ASP A 613 0.60 -12.85 -0.86
CA ASP A 613 0.75 -13.05 0.60
C ASP A 613 0.84 -11.70 1.37
N CYS A 614 1.08 -10.58 0.69
CA CYS A 614 1.16 -9.21 1.27
C CYS A 614 2.06 -9.11 2.52
N VAL A 615 3.25 -9.70 2.46
CA VAL A 615 4.24 -9.70 3.56
C VAL A 615 5.52 -8.98 3.16
N LEU A 616 6.00 -8.10 4.04
CA LEU A 616 7.26 -7.38 3.89
C LEU A 616 8.20 -7.68 5.07
N ILE A 617 9.44 -8.07 4.76
CA ILE A 617 10.50 -8.22 5.77
C ILE A 617 11.30 -6.93 5.85
N VAL A 618 11.35 -6.30 7.03
CA VAL A 618 12.16 -5.10 7.26
C VAL A 618 13.30 -5.42 8.22
N GLY A 619 14.54 -5.34 7.73
CA GLY A 619 15.75 -5.44 8.55
C GLY A 619 16.21 -4.05 8.99
N THR A 620 16.72 -3.93 10.22
CA THR A 620 17.41 -2.71 10.66
C THR A 620 18.84 -3.04 11.08
N THR A 621 19.81 -2.23 10.65
CA THR A 621 21.22 -2.44 11.03
C THR A 621 21.96 -1.13 11.25
N GLN A 622 22.99 -1.18 12.08
CA GLN A 622 23.96 -0.09 12.31
C GLN A 622 25.25 -0.31 11.54
N TYR A 623 25.59 -1.59 11.34
CA TYR A 623 26.88 -2.03 10.82
C TYR A 623 26.61 -3.03 9.69
N PRO A 624 26.14 -2.58 8.51
CA PRO A 624 25.84 -3.48 7.40
C PRO A 624 27.08 -4.26 6.93
N PHE A 625 28.27 -3.69 7.10
CA PHE A 625 29.57 -4.28 6.73
C PHE A 625 30.00 -5.47 7.59
N ASN A 626 29.38 -5.69 8.76
CA ASN A 626 29.66 -6.88 9.58
C ASN A 626 28.98 -8.14 9.03
N ALA A 627 28.07 -7.99 8.05
CA ALA A 627 27.40 -9.11 7.41
C ALA A 627 28.18 -9.63 6.19
N ASP A 628 27.99 -10.91 5.87
CA ASP A 628 28.49 -11.51 4.63
C ASP A 628 27.71 -10.94 3.44
N ILE A 629 28.36 -10.02 2.70
CA ILE A 629 27.78 -9.20 1.63
C ILE A 629 26.97 -10.03 0.63
N LYS A 630 27.50 -11.15 0.15
CA LYS A 630 26.82 -11.98 -0.87
C LYS A 630 25.51 -12.57 -0.35
N SER A 631 25.51 -13.05 0.89
CA SER A 631 24.31 -13.60 1.53
C SER A 631 23.30 -12.50 1.84
N PHE A 632 23.81 -11.33 2.23
CA PHE A 632 23.04 -10.19 2.68
C PHE A 632 22.28 -9.50 1.52
N CYS A 633 22.98 -9.18 0.42
CA CYS A 633 22.35 -8.62 -0.78
C CYS A 633 21.43 -9.60 -1.50
N LYS A 634 21.59 -10.91 -1.29
CA LYS A 634 20.66 -11.92 -1.82
C LYS A 634 19.34 -11.97 -1.03
N LEU A 635 19.35 -11.54 0.22
CA LEU A 635 18.21 -11.59 1.13
C LEU A 635 17.40 -10.30 1.05
N TYR A 636 18.06 -9.15 1.11
CA TYR A 636 17.42 -7.84 0.99
C TYR A 636 17.45 -7.39 -0.46
N GLY A 637 16.29 -7.36 -1.11
CA GLY A 637 16.16 -6.87 -2.48
C GLY A 637 16.38 -5.36 -2.58
N LYS A 638 16.17 -4.64 -1.46
CA LYS A 638 16.38 -3.19 -1.34
C LYS A 638 17.17 -2.87 -0.08
N ILE A 639 18.23 -2.08 -0.23
CA ILE A 639 19.07 -1.61 0.88
C ILE A 639 19.04 -0.08 0.87
N ILE A 640 18.44 0.51 1.90
CA ILE A 640 18.25 1.95 2.06
C ILE A 640 19.23 2.46 3.12
N LEU A 641 20.05 3.44 2.73
CA LEU A 641 21.04 4.05 3.60
C LEU A 641 20.48 5.34 4.21
N ILE A 642 20.30 5.35 5.52
CA ILE A 642 19.79 6.50 6.26
C ILE A 642 20.99 7.32 6.75
N PRO A 643 21.19 8.55 6.24
CA PRO A 643 22.28 9.41 6.67
C PRO A 643 21.94 10.03 8.04
N ARG A 644 22.89 10.78 8.59
CA ARG A 644 22.59 11.65 9.73
C ARG A 644 21.74 12.83 9.24
N PRO A 645 20.84 13.37 10.08
CA PRO A 645 20.13 14.60 9.76
C PRO A 645 21.12 15.69 9.36
N ASP A 646 20.82 16.33 8.25
CA ASP A 646 21.51 17.50 7.73
C ASP A 646 21.18 18.74 8.57
N TYR A 647 21.75 19.90 8.23
CA TYR A 647 21.51 21.11 9.02
C TYR A 647 20.05 21.56 8.98
N ALA A 648 19.37 21.40 7.84
CA ALA A 648 17.97 21.79 7.69
C ALA A 648 17.02 20.91 8.51
N SER A 649 17.34 19.63 8.70
CA SER A 649 16.51 18.68 9.45
C SER A 649 16.83 18.57 10.94
N ARG A 650 17.78 19.36 11.48
CA ARG A 650 18.18 19.36 12.91
C ARG A 650 17.55 20.54 13.65
#